data_AF-A0A081DF32-F1
#
_entry.id   AF-A0A081DF32-F1
#
_cell.length_a   1.000
_cell.length_b   1.000
_cell.length_c   1.000
_cell.angle_alpha   90.00
_cell.angle_beta   90.00
_cell.angle_gamma   90.00
#
_symmetry.space_group_name_H-M   'P 1'
#
loop_
_entity.id
_entity.type
_entity.pdbx_description
1 polymer ?
#
loop_
_entity_poly.entity_id
_entity_poly.type
_entity_poly.pdbx_seq_one_letter_code
_entity_poly.pdbx_strand_id
1 'polypeptide(L)'
;MTKLANTNQLVSYPNEISYGPDAWLWITERATNDNNDDGTLYGERVVRVNPSTGVKTIMLDLHNEVYSDAGQDGLMGMAIHPDLFSDVTTTVNNYVYLAYTYYDNTDTTGQPRRLRITRFEYDNPTSTLIPASRFVLIEGINASNDHNSGRMKIGPDLKIYYTVGDQGHNQFANKCKLVQAQALPTQSQVNSQDWSSYQGKLLRINLDGSIPSDNPKFYPFEVPDGSVANPFSNSPFPDNADTNRPDSDKVRSHIYTYGHRNAQGIIFDNNGTLFQSEHGDRVDDEVNIIVPGKNYGWPLIVGEQDDQGYEQCIKASAPGCNTNDNECPAGSVTHKETDFTLPVDFQGPIATYGSTVSSVPQGGFLSWPTVAPSSIDIYEDNGNFPFSKNIFVPTLKKGAIYRYGVDATNTVNTDLIEFHSSIDRYRDIAISPDGNTIYAVTDSGGSTSGPSGSSFLTIQNPGAVFKFEYQVFPEPSNQVTGFTATDAGLDIVLNWTDVIGTNLADGYAIAISTTSGNFPVFIDGTQPSQDLDIADGSGLVLVNNGLETYTFDDLDENTTYYFQITAYANIGSDIDFLTTQAAPKANATTTISLEPTVIISEVVSTDVNDAYVEIFNYGSSPVDLQSEDFKLAITYDGGSNFNSVSLTGILQPSQYYTIGRAEGSSNPDLVAYSYINGNGNDAYILHTGTSQIVDIYGVVGQNGDGQAWDYNDSRAIRKITVSQASDTWIASEWIIEGITSYNETTDGTGENINFIYDNGWTPYDPSGSSYQATDATIQNGSGLISDMTLFKNVTIDSGADLALSNGGITITENLYNDGSITDLGTSIIMSGTVPQQVNGNDFNIDVFIIENETTVNLNLDITELLSIEDDLTVNSNNIITLKSDINGTAFVDEVTGIVNGLFTTERFIPAKRAFRFISSSVNSTGSIYENWQENGSTLGSFGTHITGSITGANGFDITATGSPSLFGYDNINQSWTTPQNTDVTTLVAGSPYRLFVRGDRTTDYPSILRLQLTLY
;
A
#
# COMPACT_ATOMS: atom_id res chain seq x y z
N MET A 1 -24.47 0.24 -7.01
CA MET A 1 -25.54 0.64 -6.05
C MET A 1 -26.61 1.40 -6.81
N THR A 2 -27.88 1.12 -6.53
CA THR A 2 -29.03 1.75 -7.20
C THR A 2 -30.11 2.06 -6.16
N LYS A 3 -30.74 3.22 -6.28
CA LYS A 3 -31.91 3.56 -5.46
C LYS A 3 -33.17 2.94 -6.05
N LEU A 4 -34.00 2.29 -5.23
CA LEU A 4 -35.16 1.52 -5.73
C LEU A 4 -36.28 2.39 -6.32
N ALA A 5 -36.41 3.64 -5.88
CA ALA A 5 -37.36 4.60 -6.42
C ALA A 5 -36.66 5.91 -6.76
N ASN A 6 -37.13 6.55 -7.82
CA ASN A 6 -36.61 7.86 -8.25
C ASN A 6 -36.96 8.99 -7.27
N THR A 7 -37.90 8.78 -6.34
CA THR A 7 -38.27 9.75 -5.31
C THR A 7 -37.44 9.58 -4.05
N ASN A 8 -36.96 10.71 -3.49
CA ASN A 8 -36.56 10.73 -2.08
C ASN A 8 -37.82 10.52 -1.23
N GLN A 9 -37.67 9.95 -0.03
CA GLN A 9 -38.77 9.66 0.90
C GLN A 9 -39.69 8.52 0.44
N LEU A 10 -39.14 7.41 -0.04
CA LEU A 10 -39.93 6.21 -0.32
C LEU A 10 -40.59 5.66 0.97
N VAL A 11 -39.86 5.68 2.09
CA VAL A 11 -40.34 5.25 3.42
C VAL A 11 -40.16 6.34 4.48
N SER A 12 -41.04 6.33 5.48
CA SER A 12 -41.11 7.32 6.57
C SER A 12 -40.51 6.78 7.86
N TYR A 13 -39.42 7.38 8.33
CA TYR A 13 -38.68 7.02 9.55
C TYR A 13 -38.54 5.50 9.72
N PRO A 14 -37.91 4.80 8.75
CA PRO A 14 -37.77 3.36 8.83
C PRO A 14 -37.05 2.96 10.12
N ASN A 15 -37.37 1.79 10.67
CA ASN A 15 -36.66 1.22 11.84
C ASN A 15 -36.10 -0.16 11.54
N GLU A 16 -36.92 -1.05 11.01
CA GLU A 16 -36.53 -2.39 10.59
C GLU A 16 -36.84 -2.64 9.12
N ILE A 17 -35.94 -3.32 8.42
CA ILE A 17 -36.16 -3.92 7.10
C ILE A 17 -35.94 -5.43 7.19
N SER A 18 -36.76 -6.20 6.49
CA SER A 18 -36.56 -7.64 6.31
C SER A 18 -36.89 -8.03 4.88
N TYR A 19 -36.10 -8.93 4.30
CA TYR A 19 -36.49 -9.57 3.05
C TYR A 19 -37.64 -10.54 3.36
N GLY A 20 -38.84 -10.22 2.90
CA GLY A 20 -40.06 -10.91 3.24
C GLY A 20 -40.27 -12.23 2.49
N PRO A 21 -41.18 -13.09 2.98
CA PRO A 21 -41.49 -14.40 2.39
C PRO A 21 -42.15 -14.31 1.00
N ASP A 22 -42.69 -13.15 0.63
CA ASP A 22 -43.29 -12.87 -0.68
C ASP A 22 -42.30 -12.23 -1.68
N ALA A 23 -40.99 -12.24 -1.35
CA ALA A 23 -39.92 -11.58 -2.11
C ALA A 23 -40.04 -10.05 -2.17
N TRP A 24 -40.74 -9.42 -1.22
CA TRP A 24 -40.78 -7.97 -1.03
C TRP A 24 -40.01 -7.57 0.23
N LEU A 25 -39.54 -6.33 0.29
CA LEU A 25 -38.90 -5.79 1.49
C LEU A 25 -39.97 -5.30 2.46
N TRP A 26 -40.09 -5.92 3.62
CA TRP A 26 -41.05 -5.51 4.66
C TRP A 26 -40.34 -4.55 5.61
N ILE A 27 -40.95 -3.39 5.86
CA ILE A 27 -40.33 -2.27 6.56
C ILE A 27 -41.27 -1.74 7.64
N THR A 28 -40.76 -1.48 8.84
CA THR A 28 -41.48 -0.73 9.88
C THR A 28 -41.18 0.76 9.78
N GLU A 29 -42.23 1.58 9.78
CA GLU A 29 -42.15 3.04 9.81
C GLU A 29 -42.46 3.52 11.23
N ARG A 30 -41.47 4.06 11.93
CA ARG A 30 -41.51 4.21 13.38
C ARG A 30 -42.40 5.33 13.90
N ALA A 31 -42.39 6.49 13.23
CA ALA A 31 -42.88 7.73 13.81
C ALA A 31 -44.19 8.21 13.16
N THR A 32 -45.00 8.96 13.92
CA THR A 32 -46.27 9.54 13.44
C THR A 32 -46.09 10.43 12.22
N ASN A 33 -44.97 11.15 12.11
CA ASN A 33 -44.71 12.05 11.00
C ASN A 33 -44.54 11.25 9.69
N ASP A 34 -45.48 11.44 8.76
CA ASP A 34 -45.37 10.91 7.41
C ASP A 34 -44.65 11.90 6.47
N ASN A 35 -43.99 11.37 5.45
CA ASN A 35 -43.41 12.14 4.38
C ASN A 35 -44.44 12.55 3.30
N ASN A 36 -45.68 12.04 3.40
CA ASN A 36 -46.84 12.28 2.51
C ASN A 36 -46.67 11.79 1.06
N ASP A 37 -45.70 10.92 0.74
CA ASP A 37 -45.49 10.42 -0.64
C ASP A 37 -46.56 9.39 -1.08
N ASP A 38 -47.29 8.79 -0.12
CA ASP A 38 -48.35 7.80 -0.36
C ASP A 38 -49.79 8.33 -0.12
N GLY A 39 -49.93 9.64 0.11
CA GLY A 39 -51.24 10.29 0.26
C GLY A 39 -51.93 10.06 1.61
N THR A 40 -51.25 9.41 2.58
CA THR A 40 -51.72 9.37 3.97
C THR A 40 -51.16 10.53 4.81
N LEU A 41 -51.69 10.71 6.01
CA LEU A 41 -51.29 11.81 6.92
C LEU A 41 -50.27 11.37 7.98
N TYR A 42 -50.08 10.06 8.19
CA TYR A 42 -49.37 9.52 9.35
C TYR A 42 -48.54 8.26 9.03
N GLY A 43 -47.38 8.13 9.69
CA GLY A 43 -46.55 6.92 9.71
C GLY A 43 -47.07 5.87 10.70
N GLU A 44 -46.18 5.18 11.44
CA GLU A 44 -46.54 4.11 12.40
C GLU A 44 -47.18 2.87 11.73
N ARG A 45 -46.53 2.43 10.65
CA ARG A 45 -47.05 1.41 9.73
C ARG A 45 -46.04 0.29 9.50
N VAL A 46 -46.57 -0.89 9.14
CA VAL A 46 -45.79 -1.89 8.42
C VAL A 46 -46.10 -1.72 6.94
N VAL A 47 -45.05 -1.55 6.13
CA VAL A 47 -45.15 -1.39 4.68
C VAL A 47 -44.33 -2.46 4.00
N ARG A 48 -44.60 -2.72 2.72
CA ARG A 48 -43.70 -3.51 1.88
C ARG A 48 -43.35 -2.78 0.61
N VAL A 49 -42.12 -2.98 0.13
CA VAL A 49 -41.55 -2.36 -1.06
C VAL A 49 -41.11 -3.44 -2.03
N ASN A 50 -41.54 -3.34 -3.28
CA ASN A 50 -41.12 -4.25 -4.34
C ASN A 50 -39.66 -3.96 -4.73
N PRO A 51 -38.74 -4.93 -4.60
CA PRO A 51 -37.32 -4.70 -4.85
C PRO A 51 -36.96 -4.46 -6.32
N SER A 52 -37.86 -4.77 -7.26
CA SER A 52 -37.63 -4.60 -8.70
C SER A 52 -38.23 -3.31 -9.25
N THR A 53 -39.34 -2.85 -8.68
CA THR A 53 -40.09 -1.68 -9.19
C THR A 53 -40.09 -0.47 -8.25
N GLY A 54 -39.69 -0.64 -7.00
CA GLY A 54 -39.77 0.40 -5.97
C GLY A 54 -41.19 0.70 -5.50
N VAL A 55 -42.21 -0.05 -5.93
CA VAL A 55 -43.61 0.15 -5.52
C VAL A 55 -43.78 -0.16 -4.03
N LYS A 56 -44.33 0.78 -3.27
CA LYS A 56 -44.67 0.65 -1.84
C LYS A 56 -46.16 0.34 -1.65
N THR A 57 -46.49 -0.53 -0.70
CA THR A 57 -47.88 -0.78 -0.23
C THR A 57 -47.93 -0.89 1.29
N ILE A 58 -49.02 -0.45 1.91
CA ILE A 58 -49.25 -0.58 3.36
C ILE A 58 -49.74 -1.98 3.69
N MET A 59 -49.10 -2.64 4.65
CA MET A 59 -49.52 -3.94 5.18
C MET A 59 -50.34 -3.83 6.46
N LEU A 60 -50.01 -2.85 7.31
CA LEU A 60 -50.69 -2.60 8.58
C LEU A 60 -50.53 -1.13 8.98
N ASP A 61 -51.61 -0.52 9.44
CA ASP A 61 -51.61 0.84 10.02
C ASP A 61 -51.92 0.75 11.51
N LEU A 62 -50.99 1.23 12.35
CA LEU A 62 -51.09 1.25 13.81
C LEU A 62 -51.03 2.68 14.38
N HIS A 63 -51.28 3.72 13.58
CA HIS A 63 -51.17 5.12 14.02
C HIS A 63 -51.98 5.44 15.29
N ASN A 64 -53.13 4.79 15.50
CA ASN A 64 -53.96 4.99 16.70
C ASN A 64 -53.56 4.12 17.90
N GLU A 65 -52.58 3.23 17.74
CA GLU A 65 -52.10 2.33 18.79
C GLU A 65 -50.68 2.64 19.24
N VAL A 66 -49.84 3.08 18.31
CA VAL A 66 -48.45 3.46 18.56
C VAL A 66 -48.42 4.87 19.13
N TYR A 67 -47.52 5.07 20.08
CA TYR A 67 -47.20 6.38 20.59
C TYR A 67 -45.76 6.72 20.19
N SER A 68 -45.57 7.86 19.53
CA SER A 68 -44.26 8.46 19.30
C SER A 68 -44.31 9.98 19.54
N ASP A 69 -43.28 10.54 20.19
CA ASP A 69 -43.19 11.98 20.50
C ASP A 69 -41.82 12.55 20.10
N ALA A 70 -41.53 12.41 18.80
CA ALA A 70 -40.32 12.90 18.12
C ALA A 70 -38.97 12.45 18.74
N GLY A 71 -38.95 11.34 19.49
CA GLY A 71 -37.76 10.70 20.06
C GLY A 71 -37.31 9.48 19.27
N GLN A 72 -36.81 8.46 19.99
CA GLN A 72 -36.49 7.12 19.49
C GLN A 72 -37.62 6.10 19.75
N ASP A 73 -38.80 6.55 20.18
CA ASP A 73 -40.01 5.77 20.43
C ASP A 73 -40.85 5.55 19.16
N GLY A 74 -41.76 4.59 19.16
CA GLY A 74 -42.70 4.33 18.08
C GLY A 74 -42.82 2.86 17.73
N LEU A 75 -43.09 2.57 16.45
CA LEU A 75 -43.08 1.20 15.91
C LEU A 75 -41.63 0.75 15.67
N MET A 76 -41.24 -0.37 16.26
CA MET A 76 -39.84 -0.80 16.32
C MET A 76 -39.64 -2.12 15.58
N GLY A 77 -39.42 -3.19 16.35
CA GLY A 77 -38.98 -4.48 15.85
C GLY A 77 -40.10 -5.29 15.20
N MET A 78 -39.74 -6.05 14.17
CA MET A 78 -40.61 -6.95 13.45
C MET A 78 -39.92 -8.30 13.28
N ALA A 79 -40.62 -9.39 13.62
CA ALA A 79 -40.17 -10.74 13.29
C ALA A 79 -41.26 -11.51 12.54
N ILE A 80 -40.87 -12.26 11.52
CA ILE A 80 -41.77 -13.03 10.65
C ILE A 80 -41.62 -14.50 11.02
N HIS A 81 -42.72 -15.21 11.25
CA HIS A 81 -42.66 -16.62 11.61
C HIS A 81 -42.00 -17.47 10.49
N PRO A 82 -41.07 -18.40 10.81
CA PRO A 82 -40.36 -19.21 9.81
C PRO A 82 -41.25 -19.98 8.83
N ASP A 83 -42.43 -20.44 9.27
CA ASP A 83 -43.39 -21.14 8.39
C ASP A 83 -43.84 -20.28 7.20
N LEU A 84 -43.89 -18.95 7.33
CA LEU A 84 -44.21 -18.06 6.21
C LEU A 84 -43.10 -18.04 5.14
N PHE A 85 -41.84 -18.18 5.53
CA PHE A 85 -40.73 -18.28 4.57
C PHE A 85 -40.72 -19.63 3.84
N SER A 86 -41.25 -20.67 4.48
CA SER A 86 -41.39 -21.99 3.86
C SER A 86 -42.57 -22.04 2.88
N ASP A 87 -43.68 -21.41 3.25
CA ASP A 87 -44.88 -21.28 2.43
C ASP A 87 -45.66 -20.02 2.82
N VAL A 88 -45.55 -18.96 2.01
CA VAL A 88 -46.24 -17.69 2.25
C VAL A 88 -47.77 -17.81 2.24
N THR A 89 -48.30 -18.92 1.69
CA THR A 89 -49.74 -19.21 1.64
C THR A 89 -50.25 -20.00 2.86
N THR A 90 -49.36 -20.36 3.79
CA THR A 90 -49.74 -21.10 5.00
C THR A 90 -50.80 -20.35 5.80
N THR A 91 -51.74 -21.10 6.39
CA THR A 91 -52.70 -20.63 7.40
C THR A 91 -52.36 -21.13 8.80
N VAL A 92 -51.27 -21.89 8.92
CA VAL A 92 -50.74 -22.41 10.17
C VAL A 92 -49.48 -21.61 10.49
N ASN A 93 -49.44 -21.02 11.69
CA ASN A 93 -48.36 -20.14 12.14
C ASN A 93 -48.04 -18.99 11.17
N ASN A 94 -49.05 -18.47 10.48
CA ASN A 94 -48.96 -17.33 9.57
C ASN A 94 -48.84 -16.01 10.33
N TYR A 95 -47.88 -15.92 11.26
CA TYR A 95 -47.80 -14.86 12.24
C TYR A 95 -46.65 -13.89 11.97
N VAL A 96 -46.91 -12.61 12.24
CA VAL A 96 -45.90 -11.54 12.30
C VAL A 96 -45.95 -10.91 13.68
N TYR A 97 -44.79 -10.72 14.28
CA TYR A 97 -44.60 -10.19 15.61
C TYR A 97 -44.10 -8.76 15.51
N LEU A 98 -44.68 -7.85 16.29
CA LEU A 98 -44.33 -6.44 16.29
C LEU A 98 -44.10 -5.95 17.71
N ALA A 99 -43.16 -5.02 17.88
CA ALA A 99 -42.96 -4.29 19.12
C ALA A 99 -43.14 -2.79 18.90
N TYR A 100 -43.86 -2.14 19.80
CA TYR A 100 -44.09 -0.71 19.73
C TYR A 100 -44.37 -0.07 21.08
N THR A 101 -44.07 1.22 21.17
CA THR A 101 -44.38 2.03 22.34
C THR A 101 -45.85 2.47 22.34
N TYR A 102 -46.44 2.57 23.53
CA TYR A 102 -47.77 3.10 23.78
C TYR A 102 -47.74 3.97 25.04
N TYR A 103 -48.78 4.79 25.22
CA TYR A 103 -48.92 5.67 26.37
C TYR A 103 -49.96 5.11 27.35
N ASP A 104 -49.52 4.71 28.55
CA ASP A 104 -50.38 4.29 29.64
C ASP A 104 -50.89 5.50 30.44
N ASN A 105 -52.10 5.93 30.11
CA ASN A 105 -52.78 7.04 30.79
C ASN A 105 -53.16 6.73 32.25
N THR A 106 -53.02 5.48 32.69
CA THR A 106 -53.32 5.08 34.07
C THR A 106 -52.08 5.07 34.97
N ASP A 107 -50.89 5.22 34.38
CA ASP A 107 -49.64 5.22 35.12
C ASP A 107 -49.49 6.50 35.96
N THR A 108 -49.36 6.31 37.28
CA THR A 108 -49.15 7.37 38.27
C THR A 108 -47.70 7.47 38.76
N THR A 109 -46.81 6.59 38.26
CA THR A 109 -45.39 6.50 38.64
C THR A 109 -44.50 7.49 37.89
N GLY A 110 -45.04 8.23 36.92
CA GLY A 110 -44.30 9.23 36.14
C GLY A 110 -43.51 8.66 34.96
N GLN A 111 -43.75 7.41 34.56
CA GLN A 111 -43.16 6.76 33.38
C GLN A 111 -44.24 6.17 32.45
N PRO A 112 -45.18 7.00 31.96
CA PRO A 112 -46.36 6.53 31.23
C PRO A 112 -46.05 5.94 29.85
N ARG A 113 -44.84 6.14 29.31
CA ARG A 113 -44.40 5.51 28.06
C ARG A 113 -44.02 4.07 28.35
N ARG A 114 -44.69 3.15 27.65
CA ARG A 114 -44.55 1.70 27.83
C ARG A 114 -44.32 1.03 26.49
N LEU A 115 -43.74 -0.16 26.52
CA LEU A 115 -43.53 -1.03 25.37
C LEU A 115 -44.45 -2.24 25.46
N ARG A 116 -44.97 -2.67 24.31
CA ARG A 116 -45.66 -3.95 24.14
C ARG A 116 -45.11 -4.73 22.95
N ILE A 117 -45.16 -6.05 23.06
CA ILE A 117 -44.86 -7.01 21.99
C ILE A 117 -46.17 -7.72 21.66
N THR A 118 -46.54 -7.71 20.39
CA THR A 118 -47.80 -8.27 19.90
C THR A 118 -47.55 -9.16 18.69
N ARG A 119 -48.58 -9.93 18.32
CA ARG A 119 -48.60 -10.80 17.15
C ARG A 119 -49.86 -10.53 16.32
N PHE A 120 -49.72 -10.60 15.00
CA PHE A 120 -50.79 -10.46 14.02
C PHE A 120 -50.76 -11.63 13.03
N GLU A 121 -51.91 -11.99 12.47
CA GLU A 121 -52.05 -12.93 11.36
C GLU A 121 -51.80 -12.23 10.02
N TYR A 122 -51.05 -12.90 9.14
CA TYR A 122 -50.80 -12.52 7.75
C TYR A 122 -51.91 -13.07 6.84
N ASP A 123 -52.51 -12.19 6.04
CA ASP A 123 -53.54 -12.52 5.05
C ASP A 123 -52.93 -12.54 3.65
N ASN A 124 -52.61 -13.73 3.14
CA ASN A 124 -51.95 -13.90 1.85
C ASN A 124 -52.74 -13.31 0.65
N PRO A 125 -54.07 -13.53 0.50
CA PRO A 125 -54.88 -12.93 -0.56
C PRO A 125 -54.77 -11.42 -0.74
N THR A 126 -54.65 -10.66 0.35
CA THR A 126 -54.48 -9.19 0.32
C THR A 126 -53.03 -8.76 0.53
N SER A 127 -52.18 -9.68 1.00
CA SER A 127 -50.83 -9.46 1.49
C SER A 127 -50.72 -8.40 2.57
N THR A 128 -51.67 -8.40 3.51
CA THR A 128 -51.74 -7.46 4.64
C THR A 128 -51.69 -8.20 5.97
N LEU A 129 -51.48 -7.49 7.08
CA LEU A 129 -51.69 -8.04 8.41
C LEU A 129 -53.11 -7.69 8.89
N ILE A 130 -53.78 -8.61 9.56
CA ILE A 130 -55.17 -8.43 10.00
C ILE A 130 -55.17 -7.69 11.35
N PRO A 131 -55.58 -6.41 11.44
CA PRO A 131 -55.50 -5.65 12.71
C PRO A 131 -56.32 -6.29 13.84
N ALA A 132 -57.49 -6.85 13.49
CA ALA A 132 -58.38 -7.52 14.45
C ALA A 132 -57.81 -8.82 15.05
N SER A 133 -56.75 -9.39 14.46
CA SER A 133 -56.08 -10.61 14.95
C SER A 133 -55.05 -10.33 16.06
N ARG A 134 -54.84 -9.05 16.42
CA ARG A 134 -53.84 -8.63 17.39
C ARG A 134 -53.93 -9.44 18.69
N PHE A 135 -52.82 -10.07 19.04
CA PHE A 135 -52.62 -10.75 20.32
C PHE A 135 -51.45 -10.11 21.08
N VAL A 136 -51.67 -9.67 22.32
CA VAL A 136 -50.61 -9.10 23.17
C VAL A 136 -49.85 -10.24 23.83
N LEU A 137 -48.54 -10.32 23.58
CA LEU A 137 -47.65 -11.33 24.17
C LEU A 137 -47.09 -10.84 25.50
N ILE A 138 -46.56 -9.62 25.51
CA ILE A 138 -46.04 -8.94 26.70
C ILE A 138 -46.39 -7.45 26.58
N GLU A 139 -46.80 -6.82 27.68
CA GLU A 139 -46.97 -5.36 27.76
C GLU A 139 -46.50 -4.84 29.13
N GLY A 140 -46.41 -3.51 29.28
CA GLY A 140 -46.03 -2.85 30.53
C GLY A 140 -44.52 -2.67 30.74
N ILE A 141 -43.68 -3.10 29.79
CA ILE A 141 -42.23 -2.85 29.83
C ILE A 141 -41.99 -1.33 29.79
N ASN A 142 -41.07 -0.81 30.61
CA ASN A 142 -40.72 0.61 30.60
C ASN A 142 -40.17 1.01 29.21
N ALA A 143 -40.69 2.09 28.64
CA ALA A 143 -40.16 2.71 27.42
C ALA A 143 -39.82 4.19 27.68
N SER A 144 -39.09 4.82 26.76
CA SER A 144 -38.61 6.20 26.91
C SER A 144 -38.56 6.93 25.58
N ASN A 145 -38.21 8.22 25.59
CA ASN A 145 -37.89 8.98 24.37
C ASN A 145 -36.53 8.61 23.78
N ASP A 146 -35.71 7.84 24.50
CA ASP A 146 -34.31 7.59 24.17
C ASP A 146 -33.92 6.17 24.54
N HIS A 147 -33.02 5.57 23.76
CA HIS A 147 -32.51 4.20 23.90
C HIS A 147 -33.60 3.15 24.16
N ASN A 148 -34.56 3.06 23.25
CA ASN A 148 -35.51 1.94 23.27
C ASN A 148 -34.92 0.66 22.64
N SER A 149 -33.87 0.79 21.82
CA SER A 149 -33.28 -0.29 21.02
C SER A 149 -34.29 -0.89 20.04
N GLY A 150 -34.92 -2.01 20.40
CA GLY A 150 -36.14 -2.48 19.78
C GLY A 150 -35.97 -3.36 18.56
N ARG A 151 -34.89 -4.14 18.44
CA ARG A 151 -34.72 -5.13 17.37
C ARG A 151 -35.36 -6.46 17.75
N MET A 152 -36.00 -7.15 16.80
CA MET A 152 -36.66 -8.44 17.04
C MET A 152 -36.26 -9.48 16.00
N LYS A 153 -35.90 -10.70 16.43
CA LYS A 153 -35.70 -11.84 15.52
C LYS A 153 -36.31 -13.11 16.13
N ILE A 154 -36.67 -14.07 15.29
CA ILE A 154 -36.99 -15.44 15.74
C ILE A 154 -35.73 -16.29 15.59
N GLY A 155 -35.27 -16.86 16.70
CA GLY A 155 -34.11 -17.76 16.69
C GLY A 155 -34.44 -19.15 16.13
N PRO A 156 -33.41 -19.96 15.83
CA PRO A 156 -33.58 -21.32 15.32
C PRO A 156 -34.29 -22.26 16.32
N ASP A 157 -34.38 -21.86 17.58
CA ASP A 157 -35.10 -22.53 18.65
C ASP A 157 -36.60 -22.14 18.74
N LEU A 158 -37.11 -21.40 17.75
CA LEU A 158 -38.48 -20.88 17.69
C LEU A 158 -38.86 -20.08 18.94
N LYS A 159 -38.00 -19.11 19.28
CA LYS A 159 -38.23 -18.11 20.33
C LYS A 159 -38.01 -16.72 19.78
N ILE A 160 -38.71 -15.73 20.34
CA ILE A 160 -38.52 -14.32 20.03
C ILE A 160 -37.34 -13.82 20.85
N TYR A 161 -36.37 -13.21 20.18
CA TYR A 161 -35.27 -12.47 20.77
C TYR A 161 -35.54 -10.98 20.56
N TYR A 162 -35.55 -10.20 21.63
CA TYR A 162 -35.91 -8.78 21.58
C TYR A 162 -34.98 -7.92 22.42
N THR A 163 -34.43 -6.83 21.86
CA THR A 163 -33.55 -5.91 22.58
C THR A 163 -34.33 -4.76 23.22
N VAL A 164 -34.10 -4.54 24.51
CA VAL A 164 -34.65 -3.41 25.29
C VAL A 164 -33.48 -2.56 25.77
N GLY A 165 -33.40 -1.31 25.32
CA GLY A 165 -32.32 -0.42 25.74
C GLY A 165 -32.43 0.06 27.19
N ASP A 166 -31.47 0.87 27.64
CA ASP A 166 -31.39 1.36 29.01
C ASP A 166 -32.31 2.57 29.30
N GLN A 167 -33.05 3.01 28.28
CA GLN A 167 -34.03 4.10 28.32
C GLN A 167 -33.42 5.52 28.39
N GLY A 168 -32.13 5.64 28.10
CA GLY A 168 -31.38 6.90 28.11
C GLY A 168 -31.12 7.42 29.53
N HIS A 169 -31.26 6.55 30.53
CA HIS A 169 -30.97 6.92 31.92
C HIS A 169 -29.53 7.43 32.04
N ASN A 170 -29.28 8.40 32.92
CA ASN A 170 -27.98 9.05 33.12
C ASN A 170 -27.47 9.91 31.92
N GLN A 171 -28.31 10.17 30.91
CA GLN A 171 -28.01 11.12 29.83
C GLN A 171 -29.18 12.04 29.48
N PHE A 172 -28.86 13.21 28.92
CA PHE A 172 -29.82 14.17 28.34
C PHE A 172 -31.02 14.48 29.25
N ALA A 173 -32.24 14.40 28.70
CA ALA A 173 -33.49 14.61 29.42
C ALA A 173 -33.72 13.60 30.56
N ASN A 174 -33.02 12.47 30.55
CA ASN A 174 -33.13 11.37 31.50
C ASN A 174 -31.93 11.28 32.46
N LYS A 175 -31.07 12.32 32.52
CA LYS A 175 -29.82 12.33 33.31
C LYS A 175 -29.99 12.13 34.83
N CYS A 176 -31.17 12.44 35.36
CA CYS A 176 -31.47 12.26 36.78
C CYS A 176 -32.04 10.88 37.12
N LYS A 177 -32.16 9.98 36.13
CA LYS A 177 -32.60 8.60 36.33
C LYS A 177 -31.37 7.69 36.37
N LEU A 178 -31.35 6.75 37.32
CA LEU A 178 -30.29 5.76 37.43
C LEU A 178 -30.43 4.65 36.39
N VAL A 179 -29.34 4.28 35.73
CA VAL A 179 -29.31 3.18 34.75
C VAL A 179 -29.69 1.85 35.42
N GLN A 180 -30.60 1.11 34.79
CA GLN A 180 -31.16 -0.15 35.31
C GLN A 180 -30.64 -1.41 34.58
N ALA A 181 -29.62 -1.27 33.74
CA ALA A 181 -29.08 -2.37 32.93
C ALA A 181 -28.57 -3.57 33.76
N GLN A 182 -28.12 -3.33 34.99
CA GLN A 182 -27.70 -4.37 35.94
C GLN A 182 -28.83 -4.90 36.85
N ALA A 183 -30.02 -4.28 36.85
CA ALA A 183 -31.15 -4.74 37.66
C ALA A 183 -31.72 -6.06 37.14
N LEU A 184 -32.06 -6.98 38.06
CA LEU A 184 -32.60 -8.31 37.77
C LEU A 184 -33.83 -8.58 38.65
N PRO A 185 -34.94 -9.08 38.09
CA PRO A 185 -36.23 -9.10 38.77
C PRO A 185 -36.30 -10.15 39.88
N THR A 186 -37.10 -9.85 40.89
CA THR A 186 -37.52 -10.81 41.92
C THR A 186 -38.62 -11.75 41.39
N GLN A 187 -38.81 -12.89 42.06
CA GLN A 187 -39.89 -13.82 41.70
C GLN A 187 -41.27 -13.17 41.85
N SER A 188 -41.42 -12.24 42.81
CA SER A 188 -42.67 -11.50 43.01
C SER A 188 -42.98 -10.63 41.80
N GLN A 189 -41.98 -9.90 41.29
CA GLN A 189 -42.14 -9.06 40.11
C GLN A 189 -42.51 -9.89 38.88
N VAL A 190 -41.82 -11.02 38.65
CA VAL A 190 -42.16 -11.94 37.55
C VAL A 190 -43.59 -12.46 37.68
N ASN A 191 -44.01 -12.86 38.89
CA ASN A 191 -45.36 -13.38 39.13
C ASN A 191 -46.45 -12.32 38.92
N SER A 192 -46.15 -11.05 39.25
CA SER A 192 -47.08 -9.93 39.07
C SER A 192 -46.97 -9.28 37.69
N GLN A 193 -46.13 -9.80 36.79
CA GLN A 193 -45.83 -9.21 35.49
C GLN A 193 -45.32 -7.75 35.59
N ASP A 194 -44.55 -7.47 36.64
CA ASP A 194 -43.82 -6.20 36.78
C ASP A 194 -42.48 -6.32 36.07
N TRP A 195 -42.34 -5.60 34.96
CA TRP A 195 -41.17 -5.62 34.08
C TRP A 195 -40.25 -4.41 34.28
N SER A 196 -40.31 -3.75 35.44
CA SER A 196 -39.49 -2.57 35.74
C SER A 196 -37.97 -2.79 35.57
N SER A 197 -37.47 -4.02 35.77
CA SER A 197 -36.05 -4.37 35.60
C SER A 197 -35.64 -4.71 34.15
N TYR A 198 -36.54 -4.63 33.16
CA TYR A 198 -36.26 -5.06 31.78
C TYR A 198 -35.51 -4.03 30.93
N GLN A 199 -34.97 -2.99 31.52
CA GLN A 199 -34.16 -1.98 30.84
C GLN A 199 -32.72 -2.48 30.65
N GLY A 200 -32.13 -2.30 29.47
CA GLY A 200 -30.76 -2.71 29.15
C GLY A 200 -30.59 -4.23 29.10
N LYS A 201 -31.51 -4.91 28.40
CA LYS A 201 -31.64 -6.37 28.35
C LYS A 201 -31.80 -6.87 26.93
N LEU A 202 -31.41 -8.12 26.71
CA LEU A 202 -31.95 -8.93 25.62
C LEU A 202 -32.94 -9.94 26.22
N LEU A 203 -34.16 -9.98 25.69
CA LEU A 203 -35.21 -10.90 26.12
C LEU A 203 -35.31 -12.09 25.17
N ARG A 204 -35.55 -13.29 25.71
CA ARG A 204 -35.92 -14.51 24.97
C ARG A 204 -37.28 -14.99 25.44
N ILE A 205 -38.24 -15.09 24.53
CA ILE A 205 -39.68 -15.24 24.82
C ILE A 205 -40.26 -16.39 23.97
N ASN A 206 -41.17 -17.19 24.53
CA ASN A 206 -41.94 -18.15 23.72
C ASN A 206 -42.85 -17.42 22.72
N LEU A 207 -43.23 -18.09 21.63
CA LEU A 207 -44.12 -17.50 20.60
C LEU A 207 -45.53 -17.16 21.13
N ASP A 208 -45.89 -17.65 22.31
CA ASP A 208 -47.14 -17.34 23.04
C ASP A 208 -46.97 -16.26 24.12
N GLY A 209 -45.77 -15.70 24.28
CA GLY A 209 -45.45 -14.66 25.26
C GLY A 209 -45.00 -15.19 26.62
N SER A 210 -45.03 -16.51 26.85
CA SER A 210 -44.59 -17.08 28.11
C SER A 210 -43.06 -17.15 28.25
N ILE A 211 -42.58 -17.25 29.49
CA ILE A 211 -41.17 -17.39 29.82
C ILE A 211 -40.69 -18.79 29.37
N PRO A 212 -39.68 -18.91 28.49
CA PRO A 212 -39.11 -20.20 28.12
C PRO A 212 -38.56 -20.95 29.34
N SER A 213 -38.87 -22.25 29.44
CA SER A 213 -38.50 -23.06 30.60
C SER A 213 -36.99 -23.31 30.75
N ASP A 214 -36.24 -23.04 29.70
CA ASP A 214 -34.79 -23.18 29.55
C ASP A 214 -34.07 -21.82 29.58
N ASN A 215 -34.79 -20.70 29.80
CA ASN A 215 -34.13 -19.41 30.00
C ASN A 215 -33.20 -19.46 31.23
N PRO A 216 -32.10 -18.69 31.19
CA PRO A 216 -31.19 -18.54 32.31
C PRO A 216 -31.95 -18.03 33.54
N LYS A 217 -31.44 -18.41 34.71
CA LYS A 217 -31.91 -17.87 35.97
C LYS A 217 -30.84 -16.93 36.52
N PHE A 218 -31.28 -15.90 37.23
CA PHE A 218 -30.39 -14.90 37.82
C PHE A 218 -30.74 -14.66 39.28
N TYR A 219 -29.75 -14.29 40.09
CA TYR A 219 -30.05 -13.75 41.41
C TYR A 219 -30.72 -12.38 41.27
N PRO A 220 -31.86 -12.14 41.93
CA PRO A 220 -32.49 -10.82 41.92
C PRO A 220 -31.52 -9.75 42.45
N PHE A 221 -31.54 -8.60 41.80
CA PHE A 221 -30.70 -7.47 42.13
C PHE A 221 -31.44 -6.16 41.84
N GLU A 222 -31.49 -5.28 42.83
CA GLU A 222 -32.07 -3.94 42.70
C GLU A 222 -30.94 -2.91 42.69
N VAL A 223 -31.01 -1.95 41.77
CA VAL A 223 -30.08 -0.80 41.74
C VAL A 223 -30.59 0.25 42.74
N PRO A 224 -29.87 0.55 43.84
CA PRO A 224 -30.36 1.47 44.87
C PRO A 224 -30.45 2.92 44.38
N ASP A 225 -31.40 3.69 44.91
CA ASP A 225 -31.78 5.04 44.46
C ASP A 225 -30.78 6.18 44.78
N GLY A 226 -29.56 5.86 45.24
CA GLY A 226 -28.52 6.84 45.56
C GLY A 226 -28.71 7.61 46.88
N SER A 227 -29.75 7.33 47.69
CA SER A 227 -29.98 8.00 48.99
C SER A 227 -29.20 7.40 50.18
N VAL A 228 -28.42 6.34 49.95
CA VAL A 228 -27.69 5.60 50.98
C VAL A 228 -26.19 5.69 50.73
N ALA A 229 -25.41 6.07 51.75
CA ALA A 229 -23.96 5.93 51.73
C ALA A 229 -23.62 4.46 51.40
N ASN A 230 -22.78 4.26 50.37
CA ASN A 230 -22.38 2.98 49.79
C ASN A 230 -22.52 1.77 50.75
N PRO A 231 -23.56 0.92 50.60
CA PRO A 231 -23.68 -0.30 51.40
C PRO A 231 -22.80 -1.47 50.87
N PHE A 232 -22.07 -1.31 49.77
CA PHE A 232 -21.38 -2.39 49.05
C PHE A 232 -19.87 -2.30 49.21
N SER A 233 -19.39 -2.66 50.40
CA SER A 233 -17.94 -2.72 50.69
C SER A 233 -17.26 -4.03 50.29
N ASN A 234 -17.96 -5.06 49.77
CA ASN A 234 -17.37 -6.40 49.55
C ASN A 234 -17.80 -7.19 48.28
N SER A 235 -18.53 -6.60 47.33
CA SER A 235 -18.67 -7.00 45.90
C SER A 235 -20.03 -6.47 45.38
N PRO A 236 -20.06 -5.45 44.50
CA PRO A 236 -21.28 -4.73 44.11
C PRO A 236 -22.11 -5.36 42.96
N PHE A 237 -21.86 -6.62 42.54
CA PHE A 237 -22.47 -7.18 41.32
C PHE A 237 -23.63 -8.14 41.57
N PRO A 238 -24.61 -8.21 40.65
CA PRO A 238 -25.32 -9.46 40.43
C PRO A 238 -24.34 -10.49 39.86
N ASP A 239 -23.71 -11.30 40.72
CA ASP A 239 -22.89 -12.43 40.29
C ASP A 239 -23.78 -13.65 40.10
N ASN A 240 -24.12 -14.02 38.85
CA ASN A 240 -24.89 -15.23 38.59
C ASN A 240 -24.12 -16.53 38.94
N ALA A 241 -22.81 -16.42 39.11
CA ALA A 241 -21.91 -17.45 39.58
C ALA A 241 -21.59 -17.35 41.07
N ASP A 242 -22.30 -16.52 41.87
CA ASP A 242 -22.13 -16.50 43.33
C ASP A 242 -22.48 -17.88 43.89
N THR A 243 -21.45 -18.71 44.03
CA THR A 243 -21.53 -20.10 44.47
C THR A 243 -21.93 -20.23 45.93
N ASN A 244 -21.96 -19.12 46.68
CA ASN A 244 -22.34 -19.12 48.09
C ASN A 244 -23.86 -18.99 48.28
N ARG A 245 -24.61 -18.63 47.25
CA ARG A 245 -26.07 -18.60 47.26
C ARG A 245 -26.64 -19.88 46.63
N PRO A 246 -27.77 -20.41 47.13
CA PRO A 246 -28.37 -21.61 46.55
C PRO A 246 -29.09 -21.26 45.24
N ASP A 247 -29.03 -22.15 44.25
CA ASP A 247 -29.74 -22.00 42.96
C ASP A 247 -31.27 -21.83 43.11
N SER A 248 -31.85 -22.20 44.26
CA SER A 248 -33.26 -21.96 44.58
C SER A 248 -33.64 -20.48 44.64
N ASP A 249 -32.66 -19.61 44.87
CA ASP A 249 -32.87 -18.16 45.00
C ASP A 249 -32.80 -17.45 43.64
N LYS A 250 -32.41 -18.16 42.58
CA LYS A 250 -32.37 -17.62 41.22
C LYS A 250 -33.77 -17.60 40.60
N VAL A 251 -34.10 -16.48 39.98
CA VAL A 251 -35.38 -16.22 39.33
C VAL A 251 -35.24 -16.41 37.83
N ARG A 252 -36.20 -17.14 37.24
CA ARG A 252 -36.32 -17.25 35.78
C ARG A 252 -37.27 -16.18 35.28
N SER A 253 -36.84 -15.46 34.25
CA SER A 253 -37.62 -14.40 33.61
C SER A 253 -37.45 -14.47 32.08
N HIS A 254 -37.96 -13.48 31.36
CA HIS A 254 -37.71 -13.35 29.91
C HIS A 254 -36.28 -12.92 29.60
N ILE A 255 -35.51 -12.43 30.59
CA ILE A 255 -34.13 -11.98 30.37
C ILE A 255 -33.26 -13.14 29.90
N TYR A 256 -32.56 -12.92 28.79
CA TYR A 256 -31.56 -13.82 28.23
C TYR A 256 -30.15 -13.33 28.58
N THR A 257 -29.89 -12.04 28.36
CA THR A 257 -28.66 -11.34 28.75
C THR A 257 -28.98 -9.95 29.29
N TYR A 258 -28.04 -9.35 30.02
CA TYR A 258 -28.21 -8.05 30.66
C TYR A 258 -26.91 -7.23 30.60
N GLY A 259 -26.96 -5.98 31.05
CA GLY A 259 -25.81 -5.08 30.95
C GLY A 259 -25.66 -4.46 29.56
N HIS A 260 -26.77 -4.17 28.89
CA HIS A 260 -26.78 -3.49 27.59
C HIS A 260 -27.20 -2.02 27.73
N ARG A 261 -26.64 -1.14 26.89
CA ARG A 261 -26.98 0.27 26.71
C ARG A 261 -28.06 0.47 25.67
N ASN A 262 -27.73 0.34 24.39
CA ASN A 262 -28.67 0.57 23.29
C ASN A 262 -28.37 -0.35 22.09
N ALA A 263 -28.71 -1.62 22.25
CA ALA A 263 -28.50 -2.72 21.31
C ALA A 263 -29.45 -2.65 20.09
N GLN A 264 -29.08 -1.91 19.04
CA GLN A 264 -29.98 -1.67 17.89
C GLN A 264 -29.98 -2.77 16.84
N GLY A 265 -29.00 -3.69 16.82
CA GLY A 265 -28.96 -4.79 15.85
C GLY A 265 -28.84 -6.15 16.52
N ILE A 266 -29.57 -7.16 16.04
CA ILE A 266 -29.32 -8.58 16.33
C ILE A 266 -29.53 -9.42 15.07
N ILE A 267 -28.70 -10.44 14.86
CA ILE A 267 -28.84 -11.38 13.74
C ILE A 267 -28.30 -12.76 14.14
N PHE A 268 -28.98 -13.82 13.69
CA PHE A 268 -28.48 -15.19 13.81
C PHE A 268 -27.69 -15.56 12.57
N ASP A 269 -26.55 -16.21 12.75
CA ASP A 269 -25.90 -16.96 11.66
C ASP A 269 -26.60 -18.31 11.44
N ASN A 270 -26.24 -18.98 10.34
CA ASN A 270 -26.77 -20.28 9.95
C ASN A 270 -26.50 -21.40 10.98
N ASN A 271 -25.49 -21.22 11.85
CA ASN A 271 -25.18 -22.15 12.94
C ASN A 271 -25.96 -21.83 14.23
N GLY A 272 -26.74 -20.76 14.26
CA GLY A 272 -27.53 -20.32 15.40
C GLY A 272 -26.75 -19.46 16.41
N THR A 273 -25.57 -18.95 16.05
CA THR A 273 -24.86 -17.93 16.85
C THR A 273 -25.55 -16.60 16.68
N LEU A 274 -25.85 -15.94 17.80
CA LEU A 274 -26.50 -14.64 17.81
C LEU A 274 -25.46 -13.52 17.91
N PHE A 275 -25.36 -12.71 16.87
CA PHE A 275 -24.56 -11.49 16.85
C PHE A 275 -25.41 -10.28 17.20
N GLN A 276 -24.77 -9.25 17.74
CA GLN A 276 -25.43 -8.02 18.18
C GLN A 276 -24.52 -6.81 17.95
N SER A 277 -25.11 -5.66 17.60
CA SER A 277 -24.41 -4.37 17.54
C SER A 277 -25.00 -3.38 18.54
N GLU A 278 -24.14 -2.60 19.19
CA GLU A 278 -24.50 -1.71 20.29
C GLU A 278 -23.93 -0.30 20.14
N HIS A 279 -24.72 0.72 20.52
CA HIS A 279 -24.17 2.04 20.76
C HIS A 279 -23.48 2.12 22.13
N GLY A 280 -22.20 2.44 22.14
CA GLY A 280 -21.42 2.85 23.31
C GLY A 280 -21.74 4.28 23.75
N ASP A 281 -21.11 4.76 24.82
CA ASP A 281 -21.32 6.12 25.33
C ASP A 281 -20.69 7.18 24.41
N ARG A 282 -19.44 7.57 24.69
CA ARG A 282 -18.62 8.46 23.84
C ARG A 282 -17.57 7.69 23.06
N VAL A 283 -17.39 6.43 23.43
CA VAL A 283 -16.38 5.49 22.99
C VAL A 283 -17.06 4.13 22.93
N ASP A 284 -16.36 3.15 22.36
CA ASP A 284 -16.71 1.73 22.47
C ASP A 284 -18.16 1.42 22.06
N ASP A 285 -18.52 1.80 20.82
CA ASP A 285 -19.58 1.07 20.11
C ASP A 285 -19.11 -0.38 19.96
N GLU A 286 -20.03 -1.35 20.06
CA GLU A 286 -19.68 -2.77 20.21
C GLU A 286 -20.29 -3.67 19.13
N VAL A 287 -19.53 -4.71 18.74
CA VAL A 287 -20.05 -5.94 18.15
C VAL A 287 -19.90 -7.06 19.16
N ASN A 288 -20.99 -7.74 19.48
CA ASN A 288 -21.08 -8.77 20.51
C ASN A 288 -21.53 -10.12 19.94
N ILE A 289 -21.04 -11.21 20.54
CA ILE A 289 -21.69 -12.53 20.45
C ILE A 289 -22.54 -12.71 21.70
N ILE A 290 -23.84 -12.97 21.51
CA ILE A 290 -24.82 -13.11 22.58
C ILE A 290 -24.80 -14.54 23.14
N VAL A 291 -24.46 -14.68 24.41
CA VAL A 291 -24.39 -15.95 25.12
C VAL A 291 -25.37 -15.96 26.30
N PRO A 292 -26.22 -17.00 26.47
CA PRO A 292 -27.23 -17.03 27.52
C PRO A 292 -26.65 -16.83 28.92
N GLY A 293 -27.26 -15.93 29.69
CA GLY A 293 -26.94 -15.70 31.10
C GLY A 293 -25.76 -14.75 31.35
N LYS A 294 -25.17 -14.18 30.28
CA LYS A 294 -24.02 -13.27 30.38
C LYS A 294 -24.40 -11.81 30.63
N ASN A 295 -23.45 -11.09 31.21
CA ASN A 295 -23.45 -9.66 31.51
C ASN A 295 -22.54 -8.91 30.53
N TYR A 296 -23.07 -7.93 29.81
CA TYR A 296 -22.33 -7.12 28.83
C TYR A 296 -21.78 -5.82 29.42
N GLY A 297 -21.76 -5.69 30.75
CA GLY A 297 -20.99 -4.67 31.45
C GLY A 297 -21.69 -3.34 31.68
N TRP A 298 -22.52 -2.84 30.76
CA TRP A 298 -23.12 -1.51 30.89
C TRP A 298 -23.95 -1.37 32.19
N PRO A 299 -23.85 -0.24 32.93
CA PRO A 299 -23.01 0.95 32.71
C PRO A 299 -21.68 0.93 33.49
N LEU A 300 -21.22 -0.24 33.92
CA LEU A 300 -20.03 -0.37 34.76
C LEU A 300 -18.76 -0.49 33.91
N ILE A 301 -18.89 -1.15 32.76
CA ILE A 301 -17.86 -1.38 31.75
C ILE A 301 -18.46 -1.02 30.39
N VAL A 302 -17.68 -0.40 29.50
CA VAL A 302 -18.03 -0.17 28.09
C VAL A 302 -16.91 -0.75 27.23
N GLY A 303 -17.24 -1.65 26.31
CA GLY A 303 -16.22 -2.42 25.60
C GLY A 303 -15.55 -3.43 26.53
N GLU A 304 -14.24 -3.31 26.70
CA GLU A 304 -13.45 -4.15 27.61
C GLU A 304 -13.23 -3.44 28.94
N GLN A 305 -12.96 -4.19 30.02
CA GLN A 305 -12.56 -3.55 31.29
C GLN A 305 -11.10 -3.08 31.20
N ASP A 306 -10.88 -1.85 30.76
CA ASP A 306 -9.53 -1.37 30.42
C ASP A 306 -9.22 0.06 30.90
N ASP A 307 -10.20 0.77 31.47
CA ASP A 307 -10.12 2.17 31.91
C ASP A 307 -9.71 3.14 30.76
N GLN A 308 -9.97 2.79 29.50
CA GLN A 308 -9.63 3.60 28.34
C GLN A 308 -10.80 4.47 27.89
N GLY A 309 -10.77 5.73 28.32
CA GLY A 309 -11.65 6.76 27.75
C GLY A 309 -13.09 6.73 28.24
N TYR A 310 -13.41 5.80 29.15
CA TYR A 310 -14.66 5.75 29.89
C TYR A 310 -14.43 5.90 31.41
N GLU A 311 -15.31 6.67 32.05
CA GLU A 311 -15.46 6.69 33.50
C GLU A 311 -16.96 6.80 33.78
N GLN A 312 -17.49 5.92 34.62
CA GLN A 312 -18.89 5.96 34.98
C GLN A 312 -19.16 7.18 35.87
N CYS A 313 -19.90 8.16 35.34
CA CYS A 313 -20.38 9.30 36.11
C CYS A 313 -21.85 9.13 36.49
N ILE A 314 -22.17 9.02 37.79
CA ILE A 314 -23.55 8.90 38.27
C ILE A 314 -24.16 10.29 38.44
N LYS A 315 -24.75 10.86 37.38
CA LYS A 315 -25.24 12.25 37.37
C LYS A 315 -26.36 12.51 38.37
N ALA A 316 -27.17 11.50 38.68
CA ALA A 316 -28.24 11.59 39.68
C ALA A 316 -27.71 11.85 41.11
N SER A 317 -26.43 11.56 41.39
CA SER A 317 -25.80 11.82 42.69
C SER A 317 -25.36 13.29 42.87
N ALA A 318 -25.36 14.08 41.79
CA ALA A 318 -24.99 15.49 41.84
C ALA A 318 -26.04 16.33 42.59
N PRO A 319 -25.63 17.30 43.43
CA PRO A 319 -26.56 18.20 44.10
C PRO A 319 -27.47 18.95 43.11
N GLY A 320 -28.79 18.68 43.17
CA GLY A 320 -29.80 19.34 42.34
C GLY A 320 -29.89 18.85 40.89
N CYS A 321 -29.06 17.90 40.47
CA CYS A 321 -29.09 17.27 39.14
C CYS A 321 -29.28 18.27 37.95
N ASN A 322 -28.56 19.40 37.99
CA ASN A 322 -28.73 20.49 37.02
C ASN A 322 -27.42 20.83 36.33
N THR A 323 -27.11 20.16 35.22
CA THR A 323 -25.86 20.35 34.47
C THR A 323 -25.99 20.13 32.97
N ASN A 324 -24.94 20.56 32.26
CA ASN A 324 -24.66 20.22 30.86
C ASN A 324 -24.54 18.71 30.66
N ASP A 325 -25.00 18.21 29.52
CA ASP A 325 -25.15 16.77 29.28
C ASP A 325 -23.84 16.03 29.01
N ASN A 326 -22.81 16.75 28.54
CA ASN A 326 -21.52 16.21 28.08
C ASN A 326 -20.43 16.23 29.16
N GLU A 327 -20.75 16.64 30.38
CA GLU A 327 -19.77 16.72 31.47
C GLU A 327 -20.26 15.91 32.68
N CYS A 328 -19.30 15.42 33.47
CA CYS A 328 -19.63 14.88 34.77
C CYS A 328 -19.80 16.05 35.77
N PRO A 329 -20.99 16.22 36.37
CA PRO A 329 -21.23 17.31 37.32
C PRO A 329 -20.26 17.32 38.50
N ALA A 330 -19.88 18.52 38.95
CA ALA A 330 -19.15 18.66 40.20
C ALA A 330 -19.97 18.08 41.37
N GLY A 331 -19.36 17.17 42.13
CA GLY A 331 -20.02 16.48 43.24
C GLY A 331 -20.76 15.19 42.86
N SER A 332 -20.76 14.79 41.58
CA SER A 332 -21.15 13.44 41.20
C SER A 332 -20.17 12.41 41.75
N VAL A 333 -20.70 11.23 42.07
CA VAL A 333 -19.91 10.02 42.25
C VAL A 333 -19.43 9.53 40.89
N THR A 334 -18.13 9.26 40.79
CA THR A 334 -17.51 8.64 39.61
C THR A 334 -16.83 7.33 39.98
N HIS A 335 -16.80 6.41 39.01
CA HIS A 335 -16.13 5.13 39.13
C HIS A 335 -15.39 4.80 37.84
N LYS A 336 -14.17 4.31 37.98
CA LYS A 336 -13.44 3.63 36.91
C LYS A 336 -14.02 2.26 36.66
N GLU A 337 -13.76 1.70 35.49
CA GLU A 337 -14.20 0.33 35.18
C GLU A 337 -13.51 -0.66 36.12
N THR A 338 -12.25 -0.43 36.46
CA THR A 338 -11.48 -1.26 37.40
C THR A 338 -11.80 -1.03 38.88
N ASP A 339 -12.62 -0.02 39.23
CA ASP A 339 -13.17 0.08 40.60
C ASP A 339 -14.15 -1.08 40.90
N PHE A 340 -14.62 -1.72 39.83
CA PHE A 340 -15.51 -2.85 39.85
C PHE A 340 -14.72 -4.16 39.68
N THR A 341 -14.96 -5.16 40.55
CA THR A 341 -14.46 -6.52 40.28
C THR A 341 -15.13 -7.07 39.02
N LEU A 342 -14.35 -7.57 38.07
CA LEU A 342 -14.90 -8.13 36.83
C LEU A 342 -15.95 -9.21 37.16
N PRO A 343 -17.22 -9.05 36.73
CA PRO A 343 -18.24 -10.07 36.94
C PRO A 343 -17.81 -11.40 36.31
N VAL A 344 -18.03 -12.52 36.99
CA VAL A 344 -17.65 -13.86 36.47
C VAL A 344 -18.42 -14.21 35.19
N ASP A 345 -19.62 -13.65 35.05
CA ASP A 345 -20.48 -13.75 33.89
C ASP A 345 -20.31 -12.60 32.90
N PHE A 346 -19.28 -11.75 33.05
CA PHE A 346 -18.94 -10.74 32.05
C PHE A 346 -18.61 -11.39 30.71
N GLN A 347 -19.05 -10.75 29.63
CA GLN A 347 -18.74 -11.10 28.25
C GLN A 347 -18.40 -9.81 27.52
N GLY A 348 -17.12 -9.62 27.19
CA GLY A 348 -16.66 -8.51 26.37
C GLY A 348 -17.03 -8.66 24.89
N PRO A 349 -16.92 -7.57 24.11
CA PRO A 349 -17.21 -7.56 22.70
C PRO A 349 -16.19 -8.35 21.89
N ILE A 350 -16.60 -8.80 20.70
CA ILE A 350 -15.68 -9.42 19.73
C ILE A 350 -14.95 -8.38 18.87
N ALA A 351 -15.48 -7.15 18.81
CA ALA A 351 -14.82 -6.01 18.18
C ALA A 351 -15.41 -4.69 18.70
N THR A 352 -14.57 -3.65 18.74
CA THR A 352 -14.97 -2.25 18.86
C THR A 352 -14.72 -1.55 17.52
N TYR A 353 -15.51 -0.53 17.17
CA TYR A 353 -15.44 0.12 15.84
C TYR A 353 -14.26 1.10 15.70
N GLY A 354 -13.07 0.71 16.18
CA GLY A 354 -11.91 1.60 16.29
C GLY A 354 -12.18 2.78 17.25
N SER A 355 -13.06 2.56 18.22
CA SER A 355 -13.66 3.60 19.06
C SER A 355 -13.00 3.79 20.43
N THR A 356 -12.10 2.88 20.80
CA THR A 356 -11.39 2.89 22.08
C THR A 356 -10.30 3.97 22.08
N VAL A 357 -10.25 4.79 23.13
CA VAL A 357 -9.26 5.88 23.25
C VAL A 357 -8.73 6.01 24.67
N SER A 358 -7.49 6.49 24.82
CA SER A 358 -6.81 6.54 26.13
C SER A 358 -7.34 7.57 27.13
N SER A 359 -8.27 8.45 26.73
CA SER A 359 -8.82 9.49 27.59
C SER A 359 -10.22 9.90 27.15
N VAL A 360 -11.05 10.34 28.10
CA VAL A 360 -12.45 10.69 27.85
C VAL A 360 -12.55 11.75 26.74
N PRO A 361 -13.17 11.43 25.58
CA PRO A 361 -13.29 12.36 24.47
C PRO A 361 -13.95 13.68 24.88
N GLN A 362 -13.30 14.78 24.54
CA GLN A 362 -13.82 16.13 24.69
C GLN A 362 -14.65 16.54 23.46
N GLY A 363 -15.49 17.56 23.61
CA GLY A 363 -16.29 18.09 22.50
C GLY A 363 -17.68 17.47 22.39
N GLY A 364 -18.26 17.50 21.18
CA GLY A 364 -19.63 17.08 20.92
C GLY A 364 -19.73 15.69 20.31
N PHE A 365 -20.95 15.13 20.31
CA PHE A 365 -21.21 13.77 19.84
C PHE A 365 -20.75 13.49 18.40
N LEU A 366 -20.68 14.48 17.50
CA LEU A 366 -20.15 14.30 16.13
C LEU A 366 -18.63 14.08 16.10
N SER A 367 -17.88 14.62 17.04
CA SER A 367 -16.41 14.49 17.11
C SER A 367 -15.94 13.28 17.92
N TRP A 368 -16.82 12.66 18.70
CA TRP A 368 -16.49 11.46 19.46
C TRP A 368 -16.07 10.28 18.55
N PRO A 369 -15.20 9.37 19.00
CA PRO A 369 -14.74 8.22 18.22
C PRO A 369 -15.80 7.11 18.15
N THR A 370 -17.02 7.42 17.72
CA THR A 370 -18.13 6.47 17.59
C THR A 370 -18.76 6.53 16.21
N VAL A 371 -19.39 5.44 15.79
CA VAL A 371 -20.06 5.30 14.49
C VAL A 371 -21.59 5.29 14.61
N ALA A 372 -22.12 4.99 15.80
CA ALA A 372 -23.54 4.82 16.08
C ALA A 372 -24.18 3.72 15.21
N PRO A 373 -23.87 2.43 15.48
CA PRO A 373 -24.38 1.31 14.70
C PRO A 373 -25.89 1.11 14.89
N SER A 374 -26.65 1.17 13.81
CA SER A 374 -28.12 1.15 13.85
C SER A 374 -28.74 -0.24 13.67
N SER A 375 -27.96 -1.19 13.16
CA SER A 375 -28.38 -2.57 12.98
C SER A 375 -27.16 -3.48 12.76
N ILE A 376 -27.42 -4.74 12.43
CA ILE A 376 -26.43 -5.75 12.06
C ILE A 376 -27.12 -6.79 11.18
N ASP A 377 -26.43 -7.26 10.15
CA ASP A 377 -26.84 -8.42 9.37
C ASP A 377 -25.59 -9.25 9.02
N ILE A 378 -25.78 -10.51 8.66
CA ILE A 378 -24.66 -11.42 8.38
C ILE A 378 -24.80 -12.03 6.99
N TYR A 379 -23.72 -11.90 6.22
CA TYR A 379 -23.55 -12.56 4.95
C TYR A 379 -22.80 -13.86 5.15
N GLU A 380 -23.33 -14.96 4.64
CA GLU A 380 -22.69 -16.28 4.63
C GLU A 380 -22.76 -16.87 3.21
N ASP A 381 -21.58 -17.07 2.62
CA ASP A 381 -21.31 -17.40 1.22
C ASP A 381 -22.40 -18.21 0.51
N ASN A 382 -23.18 -17.49 -0.30
CA ASN A 382 -24.27 -18.04 -1.10
C ASN A 382 -24.54 -17.23 -2.38
N GLY A 383 -23.71 -16.23 -2.69
CA GLY A 383 -23.92 -15.28 -3.79
C GLY A 383 -22.61 -14.79 -4.42
N ASN A 384 -22.68 -13.72 -5.20
CA ASN A 384 -21.57 -13.28 -6.05
C ASN A 384 -20.49 -12.41 -5.37
N PHE A 385 -20.66 -12.02 -4.10
CA PHE A 385 -19.69 -11.15 -3.43
C PHE A 385 -18.34 -11.87 -3.20
N PRO A 386 -17.19 -11.18 -3.29
CA PRO A 386 -15.85 -11.80 -3.26
C PRO A 386 -15.36 -12.11 -1.83
N PHE A 387 -16.27 -12.43 -0.91
CA PHE A 387 -15.96 -12.72 0.48
C PHE A 387 -16.96 -13.74 1.04
N SER A 388 -16.52 -14.59 1.98
CA SER A 388 -17.33 -15.74 2.43
C SER A 388 -18.28 -15.41 3.58
N LYS A 389 -17.76 -15.09 4.78
CA LYS A 389 -18.58 -14.77 5.95
C LYS A 389 -18.25 -13.38 6.49
N ASN A 390 -19.21 -12.47 6.43
CA ASN A 390 -19.03 -11.08 6.85
C ASN A 390 -20.21 -10.59 7.67
N ILE A 391 -19.91 -9.86 8.74
CA ILE A 391 -20.90 -9.09 9.48
C ILE A 391 -20.98 -7.72 8.84
N PHE A 392 -22.18 -7.26 8.50
CA PHE A 392 -22.45 -5.91 8.00
C PHE A 392 -23.10 -5.06 9.07
N VAL A 393 -22.63 -3.82 9.21
CA VAL A 393 -23.11 -2.88 10.21
C VAL A 393 -23.41 -1.52 9.57
N PRO A 394 -24.69 -1.17 9.36
CA PRO A 394 -25.06 0.19 9.00
C PRO A 394 -24.83 1.15 10.16
N THR A 395 -24.42 2.38 9.85
CA THR A 395 -24.09 3.40 10.84
C THR A 395 -24.80 4.71 10.57
N LEU A 396 -25.23 5.34 11.65
CA LEU A 396 -26.00 6.57 11.59
C LEU A 396 -25.13 7.82 11.49
N LYS A 397 -24.00 7.84 12.21
CA LYS A 397 -23.19 9.05 12.34
C LYS A 397 -22.19 9.19 11.21
N LYS A 398 -21.62 8.07 10.74
CA LYS A 398 -20.64 8.05 9.66
C LYS A 398 -21.27 8.00 8.26
N GLY A 399 -22.56 7.65 8.17
CA GLY A 399 -23.21 7.46 6.88
C GLY A 399 -22.58 6.33 6.08
N ALA A 400 -22.09 5.31 6.77
CA ALA A 400 -21.39 4.19 6.19
C ALA A 400 -22.05 2.86 6.57
N ILE A 401 -21.91 1.88 5.70
CA ILE A 401 -22.09 0.47 6.02
C ILE A 401 -20.67 -0.09 6.15
N TYR A 402 -20.33 -0.56 7.33
CA TYR A 402 -19.06 -1.26 7.55
C TYR A 402 -19.25 -2.77 7.47
N ARG A 403 -18.14 -3.50 7.28
CA ARG A 403 -18.10 -4.94 7.41
C ARG A 403 -16.89 -5.41 8.21
N TYR A 404 -17.06 -6.54 8.89
CA TYR A 404 -15.99 -7.34 9.46
C TYR A 404 -15.97 -8.71 8.79
N GLY A 405 -14.79 -9.15 8.34
CA GLY A 405 -14.57 -10.55 8.01
C GLY A 405 -14.59 -11.38 9.28
N VAL A 406 -15.26 -12.53 9.22
CA VAL A 406 -15.40 -13.44 10.34
C VAL A 406 -15.03 -14.85 9.89
N ASP A 407 -14.22 -15.55 10.68
CA ASP A 407 -13.82 -16.91 10.38
C ASP A 407 -14.89 -17.95 10.78
N ALA A 408 -14.61 -19.23 10.50
CA ALA A 408 -15.52 -20.33 10.82
C ALA A 408 -15.76 -20.52 12.34
N THR A 409 -14.94 -19.93 13.20
CA THR A 409 -15.07 -19.96 14.67
C THR A 409 -15.82 -18.74 15.21
N ASN A 410 -16.34 -17.89 14.33
CA ASN A 410 -16.99 -16.63 14.66
C ASN A 410 -16.03 -15.58 15.29
N THR A 411 -14.73 -15.67 14.97
CA THR A 411 -13.72 -14.69 15.36
C THR A 411 -13.55 -13.65 14.25
N VAL A 412 -13.51 -12.37 14.60
CA VAL A 412 -13.20 -11.27 13.66
C VAL A 412 -11.76 -11.40 13.19
N ASN A 413 -11.55 -11.48 11.88
CA ASN A 413 -10.23 -11.72 11.27
C ASN A 413 -9.77 -10.60 10.33
N THR A 414 -10.50 -9.49 10.28
CA THR A 414 -10.12 -8.28 9.54
C THR A 414 -10.24 -7.06 10.45
N ASP A 415 -9.60 -5.97 10.05
CA ASP A 415 -9.95 -4.64 10.55
C ASP A 415 -11.37 -4.24 10.11
N LEU A 416 -11.87 -3.11 10.64
CA LEU A 416 -13.13 -2.52 10.22
C LEU A 416 -13.02 -2.02 8.77
N ILE A 417 -13.78 -2.65 7.85
CA ILE A 417 -13.74 -2.31 6.42
C ILE A 417 -14.97 -1.48 6.06
N GLU A 418 -14.78 -0.32 5.44
CA GLU A 418 -15.90 0.43 4.86
C GLU A 418 -16.40 -0.28 3.59
N PHE A 419 -17.63 -0.76 3.60
CA PHE A 419 -18.25 -1.39 2.43
C PHE A 419 -18.84 -0.34 1.49
N HIS A 420 -19.49 0.68 2.05
CA HIS A 420 -20.04 1.79 1.30
C HIS A 420 -20.29 2.98 2.23
N SER A 421 -20.18 4.21 1.70
CA SER A 421 -20.59 5.42 2.40
C SER A 421 -21.30 6.41 1.48
N SER A 422 -22.16 7.23 2.09
CA SER A 422 -22.85 8.34 1.45
C SER A 422 -23.14 9.45 2.47
N ILE A 423 -23.66 10.59 2.01
CA ILE A 423 -24.15 11.66 2.88
C ILE A 423 -25.56 11.32 3.37
N ASP A 424 -25.69 10.18 4.05
CA ASP A 424 -26.93 9.67 4.60
C ASP A 424 -26.72 9.08 6.00
N ARG A 425 -27.80 8.59 6.61
CA ARG A 425 -27.74 7.83 7.87
C ARG A 425 -28.33 6.46 7.61
N TYR A 426 -27.49 5.43 7.49
CA TYR A 426 -27.97 4.07 7.25
C TYR A 426 -28.60 3.53 8.52
N ARG A 427 -29.84 3.05 8.41
CA ARG A 427 -30.68 2.65 9.54
C ARG A 427 -30.74 1.14 9.69
N ASP A 428 -30.92 0.42 8.59
CA ASP A 428 -31.00 -1.03 8.62
C ASP A 428 -30.66 -1.61 7.25
N ILE A 429 -30.34 -2.89 7.22
CA ILE A 429 -30.00 -3.64 6.01
C ILE A 429 -30.76 -4.98 5.98
N ALA A 430 -30.96 -5.51 4.79
CA ALA A 430 -31.45 -6.87 4.59
C ALA A 430 -30.73 -7.50 3.40
N ILE A 431 -30.34 -8.76 3.53
CA ILE A 431 -29.68 -9.52 2.48
C ILE A 431 -30.71 -10.42 1.78
N SER A 432 -30.67 -10.48 0.44
CA SER A 432 -31.54 -11.39 -0.32
C SER A 432 -31.16 -12.86 -0.04
N PRO A 433 -32.12 -13.81 -0.08
CA PRO A 433 -31.84 -15.22 0.21
C PRO A 433 -30.80 -15.88 -0.71
N ASP A 434 -30.62 -15.35 -1.92
CA ASP A 434 -29.60 -15.79 -2.88
C ASP A 434 -28.23 -15.12 -2.67
N GLY A 435 -28.08 -14.27 -1.65
CA GLY A 435 -26.84 -13.57 -1.35
C GLY A 435 -26.39 -12.53 -2.37
N ASN A 436 -27.13 -12.30 -3.44
CA ASN A 436 -26.65 -11.47 -4.55
C ASN A 436 -26.92 -9.98 -4.35
N THR A 437 -27.84 -9.65 -3.44
CA THR A 437 -28.29 -8.29 -3.22
C THR A 437 -28.33 -7.95 -1.73
N ILE A 438 -27.70 -6.84 -1.37
CA ILE A 438 -27.87 -6.21 -0.06
C ILE A 438 -28.80 -5.01 -0.26
N TYR A 439 -29.83 -4.89 0.57
CA TYR A 439 -30.71 -3.72 0.62
C TYR A 439 -30.38 -2.91 1.85
N ALA A 440 -30.40 -1.58 1.75
CA ALA A 440 -30.23 -0.69 2.90
C ALA A 440 -31.28 0.41 2.91
N VAL A 441 -31.74 0.79 4.11
CA VAL A 441 -32.67 1.90 4.30
C VAL A 441 -32.01 3.04 5.04
N THR A 442 -32.36 4.28 4.69
CA THR A 442 -31.82 5.49 5.34
C THR A 442 -32.85 6.19 6.21
N ASP A 443 -32.40 6.89 7.25
CA ASP A 443 -33.29 7.76 8.04
C ASP A 443 -33.97 8.82 7.16
N SER A 444 -35.20 9.20 7.50
CA SER A 444 -35.93 10.28 6.83
C SER A 444 -35.52 11.69 7.25
N GLY A 445 -34.70 11.82 8.30
CA GLY A 445 -34.26 13.11 8.82
C GLY A 445 -32.90 13.03 9.51
N GLY A 446 -32.13 14.12 9.41
CA GLY A 446 -30.77 14.26 9.96
C GLY A 446 -30.71 14.49 11.47
N SER A 447 -31.84 14.38 12.15
CA SER A 447 -31.94 14.63 13.58
C SER A 447 -31.24 13.53 14.37
N THR A 448 -30.60 13.93 15.47
CA THR A 448 -29.93 13.02 16.40
C THR A 448 -30.47 13.27 17.81
N SER A 449 -30.49 12.22 18.64
CA SER A 449 -30.93 12.32 20.04
C SER A 449 -29.79 12.87 20.91
N GLY A 450 -29.81 14.17 21.20
CA GLY A 450 -28.85 14.87 22.07
C GLY A 450 -29.20 16.35 22.27
N PRO A 451 -28.49 17.13 23.12
CA PRO A 451 -28.76 18.53 23.47
C PRO A 451 -28.66 19.51 22.29
N SER A 452 -28.32 19.00 21.11
CA SER A 452 -28.32 19.72 19.84
C SER A 452 -29.36 19.12 18.89
N GLY A 453 -30.63 19.12 19.29
CA GLY A 453 -31.74 19.14 18.31
C GLY A 453 -31.67 20.32 17.32
N SER A 454 -30.58 21.11 17.34
CA SER A 454 -30.18 22.17 16.42
C SER A 454 -29.01 21.81 15.50
N SER A 455 -28.30 20.69 15.72
CA SER A 455 -27.20 20.21 14.85
C SER A 455 -27.69 19.02 14.02
N PHE A 456 -27.98 19.28 12.76
CA PHE A 456 -28.49 18.27 11.82
C PHE A 456 -27.35 17.78 10.93
N LEU A 457 -27.29 16.48 10.71
CA LEU A 457 -26.58 15.96 9.55
C LEU A 457 -27.41 16.29 8.32
N THR A 458 -26.79 16.86 7.30
CA THR A 458 -27.42 16.93 5.98
C THR A 458 -27.62 15.49 5.49
N ILE A 459 -28.81 15.15 5.01
CA ILE A 459 -29.09 13.85 4.38
C ILE A 459 -29.44 14.12 2.92
N GLN A 460 -28.80 13.40 2.01
CA GLN A 460 -29.01 13.52 0.57
C GLN A 460 -30.24 12.74 0.09
N ASN A 461 -30.46 11.57 0.68
CA ASN A 461 -31.48 10.59 0.30
C ASN A 461 -32.34 10.22 1.53
N PRO A 462 -33.17 11.14 2.05
CA PRO A 462 -34.00 10.85 3.22
C PRO A 462 -35.01 9.74 2.92
N GLY A 463 -35.11 8.74 3.80
CA GLY A 463 -36.11 7.67 3.69
C GLY A 463 -36.01 6.86 2.40
N ALA A 464 -34.78 6.68 1.89
CA ALA A 464 -34.52 5.94 0.67
C ALA A 464 -34.30 4.45 0.97
N VAL A 465 -34.56 3.63 -0.05
CA VAL A 465 -34.17 2.21 -0.06
C VAL A 465 -33.17 2.02 -1.20
N PHE A 466 -31.98 1.57 -0.85
CA PHE A 466 -30.89 1.27 -1.77
C PHE A 466 -30.77 -0.23 -1.99
N LYS A 467 -30.32 -0.57 -3.19
CA LYS A 467 -29.97 -1.91 -3.62
C LYS A 467 -28.48 -1.93 -3.98
N PHE A 468 -27.74 -2.83 -3.38
CA PHE A 468 -26.33 -3.10 -3.64
C PHE A 468 -26.23 -4.47 -4.27
N GLU A 469 -25.78 -4.50 -5.51
CA GLU A 469 -25.54 -5.74 -6.26
C GLU A 469 -24.06 -5.78 -6.59
N TYR A 470 -23.47 -6.96 -6.44
CA TYR A 470 -22.16 -7.21 -7.00
C TYR A 470 -22.27 -7.18 -8.53
N GLN A 471 -21.52 -6.28 -9.16
CA GLN A 471 -21.35 -6.30 -10.60
C GLN A 471 -20.01 -6.99 -10.89
N VAL A 472 -20.08 -8.10 -11.62
CA VAL A 472 -18.90 -8.63 -12.31
C VAL A 472 -18.62 -7.61 -13.40
N PHE A 473 -17.54 -6.86 -13.27
CA PHE A 473 -17.14 -5.99 -14.36
C PHE A 473 -16.65 -6.88 -15.51
N PRO A 474 -17.19 -6.73 -16.72
CA PRO A 474 -16.90 -7.70 -17.77
C PRO A 474 -15.65 -7.33 -18.57
N GLU A 475 -14.78 -8.33 -18.77
CA GLU A 475 -13.61 -8.29 -19.65
C GLU A 475 -13.96 -7.70 -21.04
N PRO A 476 -13.07 -6.87 -21.64
CA PRO A 476 -13.24 -6.40 -23.02
C PRO A 476 -13.45 -7.56 -24.00
N SER A 477 -14.32 -7.38 -25.00
CA SER A 477 -14.70 -8.49 -25.88
C SER A 477 -13.60 -8.97 -26.84
N ASN A 478 -12.66 -8.09 -27.20
CA ASN A 478 -11.56 -8.39 -28.13
C ASN A 478 -10.36 -7.51 -27.80
N GLN A 479 -9.17 -7.92 -28.24
CA GLN A 479 -7.99 -7.07 -28.30
C GLN A 479 -8.08 -6.07 -29.46
N VAL A 480 -7.24 -5.04 -29.45
CA VAL A 480 -7.11 -4.10 -30.59
C VAL A 480 -6.69 -4.83 -31.87
N THR A 481 -6.92 -4.20 -33.02
CA THR A 481 -6.45 -4.72 -34.32
C THR A 481 -5.53 -3.73 -35.01
N GLY A 482 -4.75 -4.17 -35.99
CA GLY A 482 -3.87 -3.26 -36.76
C GLY A 482 -2.75 -2.62 -35.94
N PHE A 483 -2.33 -3.22 -34.83
CA PHE A 483 -1.25 -2.69 -33.99
C PHE A 483 0.09 -2.68 -34.74
N THR A 484 0.66 -1.49 -34.96
CA THR A 484 1.94 -1.27 -35.63
C THR A 484 2.84 -0.34 -34.84
N ALA A 485 4.16 -0.49 -35.01
CA ALA A 485 5.20 0.41 -34.50
C ALA A 485 5.99 0.95 -35.70
N THR A 486 6.22 2.25 -35.74
CA THR A 486 6.94 2.93 -36.83
C THR A 486 8.03 3.79 -36.24
N ASP A 487 9.27 3.58 -36.71
CA ASP A 487 10.42 4.40 -36.38
C ASP A 487 10.27 5.83 -36.90
N ALA A 488 10.62 6.80 -36.04
CA ALA A 488 10.63 8.23 -36.32
C ALA A 488 11.90 8.92 -35.75
N GLY A 489 13.03 8.21 -35.67
CA GLY A 489 14.28 8.72 -35.12
C GLY A 489 14.59 8.10 -33.76
N LEU A 490 14.66 8.94 -32.73
CA LEU A 490 14.65 8.51 -31.32
C LEU A 490 13.23 8.31 -30.78
N ASP A 491 12.22 8.47 -31.63
CA ASP A 491 10.82 8.26 -31.28
C ASP A 491 10.28 7.02 -32.00
N ILE A 492 9.40 6.27 -31.35
CA ILE A 492 8.60 5.21 -31.99
C ILE A 492 7.12 5.55 -31.89
N VAL A 493 6.47 5.67 -33.04
CA VAL A 493 5.03 5.95 -33.15
C VAL A 493 4.25 4.66 -33.28
N LEU A 494 3.37 4.41 -32.31
CA LEU A 494 2.43 3.30 -32.28
C LEU A 494 1.08 3.71 -32.88
N ASN A 495 0.45 2.80 -33.62
CA ASN A 495 -0.90 2.98 -34.17
C ASN A 495 -1.72 1.69 -34.00
N TRP A 496 -3.03 1.79 -33.77
CA TRP A 496 -3.95 0.67 -33.71
C TRP A 496 -5.37 1.07 -34.10
N THR A 497 -6.26 0.10 -34.26
CA THR A 497 -7.71 0.30 -34.35
C THR A 497 -8.37 -0.23 -33.09
N ASP A 498 -9.23 0.60 -32.50
CA ASP A 498 -9.91 0.31 -31.24
C ASP A 498 -10.78 -0.96 -31.26
N VAL A 499 -11.03 -1.49 -30.06
CA VAL A 499 -11.83 -2.69 -29.84
C VAL A 499 -13.28 -2.50 -30.29
N ILE A 500 -13.79 -3.45 -31.06
CA ILE A 500 -15.21 -3.57 -31.43
C ILE A 500 -15.84 -4.78 -30.73
N GLY A 501 -17.07 -4.66 -30.22
CA GLY A 501 -17.74 -5.77 -29.53
C GLY A 501 -18.91 -5.37 -28.62
N THR A 502 -19.38 -6.30 -27.79
CA THR A 502 -20.45 -6.07 -26.81
C THR A 502 -19.96 -5.39 -25.53
N ASN A 503 -18.72 -5.69 -25.11
CA ASN A 503 -18.00 -4.99 -24.04
C ASN A 503 -16.83 -4.25 -24.68
N LEU A 504 -16.91 -2.92 -24.69
CA LEU A 504 -15.82 -2.07 -25.18
C LEU A 504 -14.73 -1.97 -24.10
N ALA A 505 -13.49 -1.75 -24.51
CA ALA A 505 -12.41 -1.41 -23.58
C ALA A 505 -12.62 0.02 -23.05
N ASP A 506 -12.25 0.28 -21.80
CA ASP A 506 -12.12 1.66 -21.29
C ASP A 506 -10.75 2.25 -21.64
N GLY A 507 -9.74 1.39 -21.80
CA GLY A 507 -8.40 1.78 -22.21
C GLY A 507 -7.51 0.59 -22.58
N TYR A 508 -6.24 0.91 -22.80
CA TYR A 508 -5.21 -0.04 -23.20
C TYR A 508 -3.95 0.14 -22.35
N ALA A 509 -3.40 -0.96 -21.88
CA ALA A 509 -2.08 -1.02 -21.29
C ALA A 509 -1.06 -1.34 -22.37
N ILE A 510 -0.16 -0.39 -22.64
CA ILE A 510 0.89 -0.52 -23.66
C ILE A 510 2.22 -0.68 -22.94
N ALA A 511 2.78 -1.89 -23.00
CA ALA A 511 4.10 -2.19 -22.47
C ALA A 511 5.15 -2.05 -23.58
N ILE A 512 6.27 -1.42 -23.26
CA ILE A 512 7.49 -1.38 -24.08
C ILE A 512 8.57 -2.25 -23.42
N SER A 513 9.41 -2.90 -24.22
CA SER A 513 10.62 -3.57 -23.73
C SER A 513 11.72 -3.62 -24.79
N THR A 514 12.98 -3.54 -24.37
CA THR A 514 14.16 -3.81 -25.22
C THR A 514 14.36 -5.32 -25.46
N THR A 515 13.68 -6.18 -24.69
CA THR A 515 13.79 -7.65 -24.81
C THR A 515 12.55 -8.28 -25.42
N SER A 516 12.74 -9.10 -26.45
CA SER A 516 11.62 -9.73 -27.16
C SER A 516 10.79 -10.63 -26.25
N GLY A 517 9.53 -10.25 -26.04
CA GLY A 517 8.57 -11.04 -25.28
C GLY A 517 8.65 -10.85 -23.76
N ASN A 518 9.52 -9.97 -23.27
CA ASN A 518 9.53 -9.54 -21.88
C ASN A 518 8.44 -8.48 -21.67
N PHE A 519 7.29 -8.88 -21.14
CA PHE A 519 6.17 -7.99 -20.86
C PHE A 519 5.56 -8.32 -19.50
N PRO A 520 5.01 -7.33 -18.78
CA PRO A 520 4.37 -7.57 -17.50
C PRO A 520 3.16 -8.50 -17.64
N VAL A 521 2.96 -9.34 -16.62
CA VAL A 521 1.74 -10.14 -16.49
C VAL A 521 0.67 -9.25 -15.86
N PHE A 522 -0.34 -8.90 -16.63
CA PHE A 522 -1.48 -8.15 -16.12
C PHE A 522 -2.40 -9.06 -15.29
N ILE A 523 -2.82 -8.55 -14.14
CA ILE A 523 -3.63 -9.27 -13.14
C ILE A 523 -4.89 -8.45 -12.86
N ASP A 524 -6.06 -9.08 -12.96
CA ASP A 524 -7.33 -8.42 -12.70
C ASP A 524 -7.41 -7.91 -11.26
N GLY A 525 -8.08 -6.79 -11.08
CA GLY A 525 -8.22 -6.06 -9.82
C GLY A 525 -6.95 -5.39 -9.30
N THR A 526 -5.85 -5.44 -10.07
CA THR A 526 -4.58 -4.79 -9.72
C THR A 526 -4.16 -3.84 -10.83
N GLN A 527 -4.52 -2.56 -10.72
CA GLN A 527 -4.08 -1.56 -11.69
C GLN A 527 -2.56 -1.35 -11.59
N PRO A 528 -1.79 -1.61 -12.67
CA PRO A 528 -0.36 -1.36 -12.66
C PRO A 528 -0.09 0.15 -12.63
N SER A 529 1.03 0.51 -12.00
CA SER A 529 1.51 1.90 -12.06
C SER A 529 2.04 2.18 -13.46
N GLN A 530 1.82 3.40 -13.96
CA GLN A 530 2.49 3.81 -15.19
C GLN A 530 3.99 3.92 -14.91
N ASP A 531 4.75 3.44 -15.88
CA ASP A 531 6.19 3.48 -15.92
C ASP A 531 6.59 4.11 -17.24
N LEU A 532 6.92 5.40 -17.18
CA LEU A 532 7.31 6.17 -18.35
C LEU A 532 8.84 6.25 -18.48
N ASP A 533 9.56 5.70 -17.50
CA ASP A 533 11.01 5.55 -17.57
C ASP A 533 11.30 4.23 -18.28
N ILE A 534 12.18 4.27 -19.28
CA ILE A 534 12.50 3.10 -20.12
C ILE A 534 13.96 2.70 -19.93
N ALA A 535 14.68 3.39 -19.04
CA ALA A 535 16.08 3.13 -18.74
C ALA A 535 16.32 1.70 -18.23
N ASP A 536 15.32 1.08 -17.59
CA ASP A 536 15.37 -0.32 -17.13
C ASP A 536 15.05 -1.37 -18.22
N GLY A 537 14.94 -0.91 -19.49
CA GLY A 537 14.63 -1.77 -20.63
C GLY A 537 13.18 -2.25 -20.67
N SER A 538 12.31 -1.70 -19.83
CA SER A 538 10.87 -1.92 -19.83
C SER A 538 10.12 -0.63 -19.57
N GLY A 539 8.82 -0.62 -19.83
CA GLY A 539 7.99 0.54 -19.54
C GLY A 539 6.52 0.22 -19.78
N LEU A 540 5.64 1.05 -19.26
CA LEU A 540 4.20 0.82 -19.28
C LEU A 540 3.41 2.13 -19.24
N VAL A 541 2.55 2.33 -20.24
CA VAL A 541 1.56 3.42 -20.23
C VAL A 541 0.14 2.87 -20.27
N LEU A 542 -0.79 3.57 -19.59
CA LEU A 542 -2.23 3.33 -19.72
C LEU A 542 -2.84 4.47 -20.54
N VAL A 543 -3.47 4.14 -21.66
CA VAL A 543 -4.13 5.10 -22.55
C VAL A 543 -5.64 4.85 -22.62
N ASN A 544 -6.42 5.90 -22.82
CA ASN A 544 -7.88 5.76 -22.97
C ASN A 544 -8.24 5.19 -24.34
N ASN A 545 -9.38 4.49 -24.41
CA ASN A 545 -10.00 4.13 -25.67
C ASN A 545 -10.33 5.40 -26.49
N GLY A 546 -10.20 5.34 -27.81
CA GLY A 546 -10.41 6.47 -28.73
C GLY A 546 -9.14 7.22 -29.14
N LEU A 547 -7.96 6.85 -28.59
CA LEU A 547 -6.71 7.53 -28.91
C LEU A 547 -6.09 7.04 -30.22
N GLU A 548 -6.12 5.72 -30.48
CA GLU A 548 -5.62 5.03 -31.68
C GLU A 548 -4.13 5.25 -32.05
N THR A 549 -3.41 6.09 -31.30
CA THR A 549 -1.97 6.34 -31.45
C THR A 549 -1.29 6.68 -30.12
N TYR A 550 -0.01 6.34 -29.98
CA TYR A 550 0.83 6.74 -28.84
C TYR A 550 2.29 6.82 -29.31
N THR A 551 3.06 7.76 -28.79
CA THR A 551 4.49 7.92 -29.13
C THR A 551 5.31 7.74 -27.86
N PHE A 552 6.29 6.85 -27.94
CA PHE A 552 7.39 6.81 -26.99
C PHE A 552 8.54 7.64 -27.59
N ASP A 553 8.97 8.67 -26.86
CA ASP A 553 10.01 9.63 -27.22
C ASP A 553 11.30 9.38 -26.43
N ASP A 554 12.39 10.04 -26.84
CA ASP A 554 13.71 10.00 -26.18
C ASP A 554 14.25 8.57 -25.95
N LEU A 555 14.03 7.66 -26.90
CA LEU A 555 14.50 6.28 -26.85
C LEU A 555 15.97 6.15 -27.29
N ASP A 556 16.64 5.10 -26.83
CA ASP A 556 18.04 4.81 -27.16
C ASP A 556 18.21 4.57 -28.66
N GLU A 557 19.37 4.99 -29.16
CA GLU A 557 19.72 4.85 -30.57
C GLU A 557 19.94 3.40 -30.99
N ASN A 558 19.64 3.08 -32.25
CA ASN A 558 19.85 1.76 -32.88
C ASN A 558 19.26 0.58 -32.08
N THR A 559 18.28 0.86 -31.23
CA THR A 559 17.74 -0.10 -30.27
C THR A 559 16.39 -0.60 -30.76
N THR A 560 16.24 -1.93 -30.80
CA THR A 560 14.96 -2.54 -31.12
C THR A 560 14.08 -2.58 -29.89
N TYR A 561 12.97 -1.86 -29.93
CA TYR A 561 11.93 -1.92 -28.91
C TYR A 561 10.78 -2.80 -29.37
N TYR A 562 10.32 -3.64 -28.45
CA TYR A 562 9.17 -4.52 -28.58
C TYR A 562 8.00 -3.94 -27.78
N PHE A 563 6.81 -4.00 -28.34
CA PHE A 563 5.60 -3.45 -27.74
C PHE A 563 4.53 -4.52 -27.60
N GLN A 564 3.76 -4.48 -26.52
CA GLN A 564 2.54 -5.25 -26.32
C GLN A 564 1.41 -4.33 -25.88
N ILE A 565 0.25 -4.45 -26.51
CA ILE A 565 -0.95 -3.70 -26.13
C ILE A 565 -2.04 -4.65 -25.63
N THR A 566 -2.58 -4.38 -24.45
CA THR A 566 -3.61 -5.20 -23.81
C THR A 566 -4.83 -4.33 -23.47
N ALA A 567 -5.99 -4.69 -23.99
CA ALA A 567 -7.26 -4.04 -23.66
C ALA A 567 -7.69 -4.32 -22.22
N TYR A 568 -8.21 -3.31 -21.53
CA TYR A 568 -8.82 -3.47 -20.21
C TYR A 568 -10.15 -2.71 -20.12
N ALA A 569 -10.99 -3.13 -19.19
CA ALA A 569 -12.17 -2.40 -18.73
C ALA A 569 -11.96 -1.93 -17.29
N ASN A 570 -12.64 -0.85 -16.91
CA ASN A 570 -12.61 -0.22 -15.59
C ASN A 570 -11.20 0.27 -15.18
N ILE A 571 -11.06 0.64 -13.90
CA ILE A 571 -9.84 1.19 -13.31
C ILE A 571 -9.73 0.80 -11.83
N GLY A 572 -8.57 1.05 -11.23
CA GLY A 572 -8.28 0.86 -9.81
C GLY A 572 -8.29 -0.61 -9.41
N SER A 573 -8.97 -0.91 -8.30
CA SER A 573 -9.18 -2.28 -7.83
C SER A 573 -10.19 -3.08 -8.66
N ASP A 574 -10.86 -2.43 -9.62
CA ASP A 574 -11.91 -3.03 -10.46
C ASP A 574 -11.44 -3.25 -11.91
N ILE A 575 -10.18 -2.91 -12.22
CA ILE A 575 -9.60 -3.09 -13.56
C ILE A 575 -9.65 -4.57 -13.98
N ASP A 576 -10.04 -4.83 -15.22
CA ASP A 576 -10.20 -6.19 -15.76
C ASP A 576 -9.54 -6.27 -17.14
N PHE A 577 -8.47 -7.07 -17.27
CA PHE A 577 -7.66 -7.17 -18.47
C PHE A 577 -8.13 -8.30 -19.36
N LEU A 578 -8.11 -8.09 -20.68
CA LEU A 578 -8.38 -9.17 -21.63
C LEU A 578 -7.21 -10.17 -21.67
N THR A 579 -7.21 -11.17 -20.78
CA THR A 579 -6.16 -12.18 -20.64
C THR A 579 -6.48 -13.46 -21.41
N THR A 580 -7.74 -13.67 -21.77
CA THR A 580 -8.18 -14.87 -22.51
C THR A 580 -7.78 -14.87 -23.99
N GLN A 581 -7.43 -13.71 -24.55
CA GLN A 581 -6.92 -13.54 -25.91
C GLN A 581 -5.47 -13.05 -25.90
N ALA A 582 -4.63 -13.64 -26.75
CA ALA A 582 -3.25 -13.18 -26.94
C ALA A 582 -3.20 -11.69 -27.33
N ALA A 583 -2.48 -10.89 -26.56
CA ALA A 583 -2.36 -9.46 -26.81
C ALA A 583 -1.48 -9.18 -28.06
N PRO A 584 -1.88 -8.23 -28.92
CA PRO A 584 -1.10 -7.83 -30.09
C PRO A 584 0.29 -7.31 -29.73
N LYS A 585 1.26 -7.60 -30.59
CA LYS A 585 2.66 -7.20 -30.43
C LYS A 585 3.17 -6.52 -31.70
N ALA A 586 4.05 -5.54 -31.52
CA ALA A 586 4.77 -4.85 -32.59
C ALA A 586 6.23 -4.63 -32.17
N ASN A 587 7.09 -4.23 -33.09
CA ASN A 587 8.44 -3.77 -32.80
C ASN A 587 8.92 -2.79 -33.87
N ALA A 588 9.83 -1.92 -33.49
CA ALA A 588 10.57 -1.04 -34.38
C ALA A 588 11.98 -0.84 -33.81
N THR A 589 12.93 -0.51 -34.68
CA THR A 589 14.29 -0.14 -34.29
C THR A 589 14.41 1.35 -34.52
N THR A 590 14.79 2.10 -33.48
CA THR A 590 15.13 3.52 -33.61
C THR A 590 16.29 3.67 -34.59
N THR A 591 16.18 4.57 -35.56
CA THR A 591 17.30 4.88 -36.45
C THR A 591 17.75 6.31 -36.26
N ILE A 592 19.03 6.49 -35.92
CA ILE A 592 19.64 7.82 -36.05
C ILE A 592 19.89 8.08 -37.53
N SER A 593 19.30 9.17 -38.03
CA SER A 593 19.90 9.93 -39.12
C SER A 593 21.23 10.44 -38.60
N LEU A 594 22.33 9.74 -38.91
CA LEU A 594 23.67 10.12 -38.49
C LEU A 594 23.96 11.53 -39.02
N GLU A 595 23.86 12.54 -38.16
CA GLU A 595 24.62 13.76 -38.36
C GLU A 595 26.08 13.41 -37.97
N PRO A 596 27.04 13.62 -38.87
CA PRO A 596 28.44 13.28 -38.62
C PRO A 596 29.02 14.05 -37.42
N THR A 597 29.55 13.34 -36.41
CA THR A 597 30.32 13.89 -35.26
C THR A 597 31.76 14.26 -35.66
N VAL A 598 31.90 14.97 -36.78
CA VAL A 598 33.17 15.51 -37.22
C VAL A 598 33.40 16.81 -36.46
N ILE A 599 34.47 16.87 -35.67
CA ILE A 599 34.81 18.00 -34.81
C ILE A 599 36.18 18.57 -35.17
N ILE A 600 36.46 19.80 -34.76
CA ILE A 600 37.79 20.40 -34.74
C ILE A 600 38.53 19.84 -33.51
N SER A 601 39.60 19.08 -33.73
CA SER A 601 40.38 18.45 -32.63
C SER A 601 41.59 19.29 -32.21
N GLU A 602 42.18 20.07 -33.12
CA GLU A 602 43.37 20.87 -32.81
C GLU A 602 43.46 22.11 -33.70
N VAL A 603 43.95 23.22 -33.14
CA VAL A 603 44.20 24.50 -33.82
C VAL A 603 45.58 25.02 -33.42
N VAL A 604 46.41 25.37 -34.40
CA VAL A 604 47.78 25.87 -34.17
C VAL A 604 47.96 27.27 -34.75
N SER A 605 48.54 28.21 -33.96
CA SER A 605 48.78 29.59 -34.42
C SER A 605 49.80 29.68 -35.56
N THR A 606 49.66 30.69 -36.43
CA THR A 606 50.58 30.96 -37.55
C THR A 606 51.90 31.64 -37.19
N ASP A 607 52.09 31.98 -35.91
CA ASP A 607 53.35 32.51 -35.37
C ASP A 607 54.42 31.42 -35.22
N VAL A 608 54.02 30.14 -35.25
CA VAL A 608 54.94 29.01 -35.46
C VAL A 608 55.02 28.67 -36.95
N ASN A 609 56.22 28.29 -37.41
CA ASN A 609 56.36 27.69 -38.74
C ASN A 609 55.52 26.41 -38.74
N ASP A 610 54.55 26.30 -39.65
CA ASP A 610 53.75 25.09 -39.92
C ASP A 610 52.37 24.94 -39.22
N ALA A 611 51.64 26.05 -39.02
CA ALA A 611 50.26 26.05 -38.55
C ALA A 611 49.28 25.16 -39.35
N TYR A 612 48.36 24.53 -38.62
CA TYR A 612 47.27 23.71 -39.14
C TYR A 612 46.00 23.81 -38.27
N VAL A 613 44.90 23.35 -38.84
CA VAL A 613 43.68 22.97 -38.14
C VAL A 613 43.42 21.50 -38.42
N GLU A 614 43.12 20.75 -37.38
CA GLU A 614 42.80 19.33 -37.45
C GLU A 614 41.33 19.11 -37.14
N ILE A 615 40.70 18.23 -37.91
CA ILE A 615 39.38 17.70 -37.60
C ILE A 615 39.47 16.19 -37.40
N PHE A 616 38.56 15.65 -36.61
CA PHE A 616 38.51 14.24 -36.27
C PHE A 616 37.09 13.70 -36.35
N ASN A 617 36.94 12.48 -36.86
CA ASN A 617 35.67 11.77 -36.88
C ASN A 617 35.53 10.89 -35.63
N TYR A 618 34.77 11.39 -34.64
CA TYR A 618 34.37 10.60 -33.46
C TYR A 618 33.27 9.59 -33.78
N GLY A 619 32.68 9.64 -34.97
CA GLY A 619 31.56 8.82 -35.37
C GLY A 619 31.97 7.39 -35.65
N SER A 620 31.03 6.47 -35.50
CA SER A 620 31.20 5.03 -35.80
C SER A 620 31.15 4.71 -37.31
N SER A 621 30.85 5.70 -38.16
CA SER A 621 30.72 5.54 -39.61
C SER A 621 31.64 6.48 -40.41
N PRO A 622 32.10 6.07 -41.62
CA PRO A 622 32.86 6.96 -42.50
C PRO A 622 32.03 8.15 -42.98
N VAL A 623 32.63 9.34 -43.01
CA VAL A 623 31.99 10.58 -43.45
C VAL A 623 32.59 11.02 -44.79
N ASP A 624 31.76 11.21 -45.81
CA ASP A 624 32.22 11.73 -47.11
C ASP A 624 32.15 13.26 -47.12
N LEU A 625 33.27 13.88 -46.77
CA LEU A 625 33.43 15.32 -46.60
C LEU A 625 33.03 16.12 -47.86
N GLN A 626 33.17 15.52 -49.05
CA GLN A 626 32.79 16.18 -50.29
C GLN A 626 31.29 16.06 -50.56
N SER A 627 30.73 14.87 -50.39
CA SER A 627 29.32 14.62 -50.71
C SER A 627 28.36 15.32 -49.74
N GLU A 628 28.81 15.53 -48.51
CA GLU A 628 28.07 16.19 -47.42
C GLU A 628 28.38 17.71 -47.34
N ASP A 629 29.14 18.26 -48.30
CA ASP A 629 29.47 19.68 -48.44
C ASP A 629 30.18 20.31 -47.22
N PHE A 630 31.07 19.56 -46.57
CA PHE A 630 31.88 20.07 -45.46
C PHE A 630 32.89 21.11 -45.92
N LYS A 631 32.98 22.19 -45.13
CA LYS A 631 33.91 23.31 -45.34
C LYS A 631 34.51 23.73 -44.00
N LEU A 632 35.79 24.04 -44.01
CA LEU A 632 36.43 24.75 -42.90
C LEU A 632 36.53 26.23 -43.25
N ALA A 633 36.09 27.10 -42.35
CA ALA A 633 36.14 28.54 -42.50
C ALA A 633 36.91 29.21 -41.37
N ILE A 634 37.40 30.41 -41.66
CA ILE A 634 37.94 31.33 -40.66
C ILE A 634 37.20 32.67 -40.73
N THR A 635 37.05 33.33 -39.58
CA THR A 635 36.63 34.74 -39.49
C THR A 635 37.73 35.58 -38.88
N TYR A 636 38.22 36.58 -39.63
CA TYR A 636 39.35 37.41 -39.19
C TYR A 636 38.94 38.56 -38.28
N ASP A 637 39.72 38.81 -37.22
CA ASP A 637 39.68 40.03 -36.39
C ASP A 637 38.27 40.44 -35.91
N GLY A 638 37.43 39.45 -35.55
CA GLY A 638 36.04 39.69 -35.14
C GLY A 638 35.07 40.03 -36.28
N GLY A 639 35.40 39.65 -37.52
CA GLY A 639 34.48 39.64 -38.64
C GLY A 639 33.42 38.54 -38.54
N SER A 640 32.41 38.62 -39.41
CA SER A 640 31.33 37.61 -39.53
C SER A 640 31.24 36.97 -40.92
N ASN A 641 32.22 37.25 -41.79
CA ASN A 641 32.26 36.70 -43.14
C ASN A 641 33.11 35.43 -43.15
N PHE A 642 32.53 34.31 -43.57
CA PHE A 642 33.22 33.02 -43.60
C PHE A 642 34.15 32.95 -44.81
N ASN A 643 35.47 32.94 -44.56
CA ASN A 643 36.45 32.62 -45.60
C ASN A 643 36.69 31.10 -45.61
N SER A 644 36.03 30.38 -46.52
CA SER A 644 35.91 28.92 -46.46
C SER A 644 36.77 28.18 -47.49
N VAL A 645 37.26 27.00 -47.11
CA VAL A 645 37.84 25.98 -48.00
C VAL A 645 36.96 24.73 -47.97
N SER A 646 36.65 24.17 -49.15
CA SER A 646 35.93 22.89 -49.25
C SER A 646 36.84 21.72 -48.88
N LEU A 647 36.31 20.84 -48.04
CA LEU A 647 36.97 19.60 -47.66
C LEU A 647 36.63 18.49 -48.66
N THR A 648 37.48 17.48 -48.76
CA THR A 648 37.31 16.39 -49.75
C THR A 648 37.78 15.05 -49.18
N GLY A 649 37.27 13.94 -49.72
CA GLY A 649 37.66 12.61 -49.30
C GLY A 649 36.70 12.00 -48.28
N ILE A 650 36.98 10.75 -47.88
CA ILE A 650 36.19 10.00 -46.91
C ILE A 650 36.99 9.90 -45.61
N LEU A 651 36.49 10.52 -44.55
CA LEU A 651 37.09 10.48 -43.22
C LEU A 651 36.54 9.26 -42.46
N GLN A 652 37.38 8.24 -42.26
CA GLN A 652 36.98 7.02 -41.54
C GLN A 652 36.75 7.30 -40.04
N PRO A 653 36.01 6.43 -39.34
CA PRO A 653 35.95 6.45 -37.87
C PRO A 653 37.35 6.48 -37.25
N SER A 654 37.54 7.30 -36.22
CA SER A 654 38.82 7.47 -35.53
C SER A 654 39.98 7.97 -36.41
N GLN A 655 39.66 8.61 -37.54
CA GLN A 655 40.65 9.20 -38.43
C GLN A 655 40.68 10.72 -38.28
N TYR A 656 41.90 11.26 -38.31
CA TYR A 656 42.18 12.69 -38.35
C TYR A 656 42.30 13.19 -39.79
N TYR A 657 41.94 14.45 -40.02
CA TYR A 657 42.11 15.16 -41.29
C TYR A 657 42.68 16.54 -41.02
N THR A 658 43.85 16.83 -41.56
CA THR A 658 44.61 18.05 -41.26
C THR A 658 44.60 19.02 -42.44
N ILE A 659 44.38 20.32 -42.15
CA ILE A 659 44.44 21.39 -43.14
C ILE A 659 45.46 22.45 -42.70
N GLY A 660 46.48 22.70 -43.52
CA GLY A 660 47.65 23.50 -43.11
C GLY A 660 48.22 24.50 -44.13
N ARG A 661 49.26 25.21 -43.68
CA ARG A 661 50.05 26.21 -44.43
C ARG A 661 51.26 25.57 -45.13
N ALA A 662 51.62 26.00 -46.35
CA ALA A 662 52.80 25.48 -47.07
C ALA A 662 53.98 26.48 -47.17
N GLU A 663 55.04 26.21 -46.39
CA GLU A 663 56.42 25.86 -46.84
C GLU A 663 57.19 25.42 -45.57
N GLY A 664 57.16 24.11 -45.24
CA GLY A 664 57.82 23.53 -44.06
C GLY A 664 57.07 22.34 -43.44
N SER A 665 55.73 22.39 -43.43
CA SER A 665 54.84 21.42 -42.79
C SER A 665 54.99 20.01 -43.39
N SER A 666 55.23 19.03 -42.52
CA SER A 666 55.56 17.66 -42.92
C SER A 666 54.35 16.79 -43.29
N ASN A 667 53.11 17.14 -42.93
CA ASN A 667 51.99 16.22 -43.14
C ASN A 667 50.53 16.76 -43.12
N PRO A 668 50.18 17.90 -43.77
CA PRO A 668 48.77 18.27 -43.95
C PRO A 668 48.12 17.47 -45.10
N ASP A 669 46.92 16.92 -44.88
CA ASP A 669 46.14 16.24 -45.93
C ASP A 669 45.66 17.22 -47.01
N LEU A 670 45.39 18.49 -46.63
CA LEU A 670 45.02 19.57 -47.54
C LEU A 670 45.84 20.85 -47.29
N VAL A 671 46.39 21.45 -48.35
CA VAL A 671 47.16 22.71 -48.29
C VAL A 671 46.29 23.90 -48.69
N ALA A 672 46.07 24.86 -47.79
CA ALA A 672 45.13 25.98 -47.99
C ALA A 672 45.65 27.35 -47.47
N TYR A 673 46.84 27.76 -47.93
CA TYR A 673 47.57 28.96 -47.45
C TYR A 673 46.75 30.27 -47.39
N SER A 674 45.87 30.52 -48.37
CA SER A 674 45.10 31.77 -48.45
C SER A 674 43.84 31.79 -47.56
N TYR A 675 43.57 30.69 -46.85
CA TYR A 675 42.31 30.45 -46.12
C TYR A 675 42.52 30.07 -44.65
N ILE A 676 43.68 29.52 -44.28
CA ILE A 676 44.02 29.15 -42.89
C ILE A 676 45.29 29.90 -42.50
N ASN A 677 45.13 31.18 -42.16
CA ASN A 677 46.24 32.07 -41.82
C ASN A 677 45.95 32.90 -40.54
N GLY A 678 45.27 32.30 -39.56
CA GLY A 678 44.88 33.02 -38.35
C GLY A 678 46.05 33.38 -37.44
N ASN A 679 46.07 34.59 -36.90
CA ASN A 679 47.17 35.14 -36.10
C ASN A 679 46.93 35.03 -34.59
N GLY A 680 46.37 33.89 -34.15
CA GLY A 680 46.16 33.57 -32.73
C GLY A 680 44.90 34.13 -32.09
N ASN A 681 44.13 34.96 -32.79
CA ASN A 681 42.93 35.64 -32.28
C ASN A 681 41.68 35.49 -33.18
N ASP A 682 41.74 34.56 -34.14
CA ASP A 682 40.69 34.31 -35.14
C ASP A 682 39.91 33.02 -34.85
N ALA A 683 38.61 33.02 -35.16
CA ALA A 683 37.74 31.86 -34.96
C ALA A 683 37.73 30.94 -36.19
N TYR A 684 37.75 29.63 -35.95
CA TYR A 684 37.63 28.57 -36.95
C TYR A 684 36.28 27.88 -36.86
N ILE A 685 35.63 27.67 -38.01
CA ILE A 685 34.26 27.19 -38.11
C ILE A 685 34.22 26.03 -39.09
N LEU A 686 33.88 24.84 -38.62
CA LEU A 686 33.49 23.72 -39.47
C LEU A 686 32.01 23.88 -39.81
N HIS A 687 31.64 23.87 -41.10
CA HIS A 687 30.25 24.09 -41.52
C HIS A 687 29.88 23.29 -42.77
N THR A 688 28.58 23.06 -42.96
CA THR A 688 27.99 22.48 -44.17
C THR A 688 27.09 23.49 -44.90
N GLY A 689 26.88 23.27 -46.19
CA GLY A 689 26.03 24.14 -47.00
C GLY A 689 26.57 25.56 -47.16
N THR A 690 25.70 26.58 -47.00
CA THR A 690 26.10 27.99 -47.11
C THR A 690 26.50 28.65 -45.80
N SER A 691 26.06 28.15 -44.63
CA SER A 691 26.34 28.77 -43.32
C SER A 691 26.01 27.90 -42.08
N GLN A 692 25.73 26.60 -42.21
CA GLN A 692 25.32 25.76 -41.07
C GLN A 692 26.54 25.31 -40.28
N ILE A 693 26.78 25.91 -39.11
CA ILE A 693 27.91 25.56 -38.23
C ILE A 693 27.71 24.13 -37.73
N VAL A 694 28.74 23.30 -37.89
CA VAL A 694 28.85 21.95 -37.33
C VAL A 694 29.66 22.00 -36.04
N ASP A 695 30.86 22.60 -36.10
CA ASP A 695 31.73 22.77 -34.92
C ASP A 695 32.49 24.11 -34.98
N ILE A 696 32.93 24.60 -33.82
CA ILE A 696 33.61 25.90 -33.74
C ILE A 696 34.73 25.96 -32.69
N TYR A 697 35.81 26.63 -33.06
CA TYR A 697 36.83 27.16 -32.16
C TYR A 697 36.78 28.69 -32.18
N GLY A 698 36.48 29.33 -31.05
CA GLY A 698 36.30 30.79 -30.93
C GLY A 698 34.89 31.29 -31.24
N VAL A 699 34.69 32.62 -31.19
CA VAL A 699 33.36 33.25 -31.30
C VAL A 699 33.24 34.09 -32.57
N VAL A 700 32.28 33.77 -33.44
CA VAL A 700 32.00 34.55 -34.66
C VAL A 700 31.64 36.01 -34.32
N GLY A 701 32.27 36.97 -34.99
CA GLY A 701 32.01 38.39 -34.76
C GLY A 701 32.74 39.01 -33.55
N GLN A 702 33.63 38.25 -32.88
CA GLN A 702 34.44 38.71 -31.76
C GLN A 702 35.94 38.55 -32.08
N ASN A 703 36.75 39.56 -31.78
CA ASN A 703 38.21 39.44 -31.81
C ASN A 703 38.68 38.69 -30.54
N GLY A 704 39.51 37.65 -30.71
CA GLY A 704 40.01 36.78 -29.66
C GLY A 704 41.04 37.39 -28.71
N ASP A 705 41.61 38.57 -28.99
CA ASP A 705 42.64 39.19 -28.14
C ASP A 705 42.23 39.25 -26.66
N GLY A 706 42.97 38.55 -25.79
CA GLY A 706 42.74 38.49 -24.34
C GLY A 706 41.46 37.76 -23.92
N GLN A 707 40.81 37.03 -24.82
CA GLN A 707 39.69 36.15 -24.51
C GLN A 707 40.17 34.77 -24.05
N ALA A 708 39.27 33.96 -23.49
CA ALA A 708 39.57 32.59 -23.07
C ALA A 708 39.95 31.63 -24.22
N TRP A 709 39.81 32.08 -25.47
CA TRP A 709 40.13 31.34 -26.68
C TRP A 709 41.30 31.95 -27.47
N ASP A 710 42.02 32.92 -26.89
CA ASP A 710 43.27 33.47 -27.42
C ASP A 710 44.35 32.38 -27.44
N TYR A 711 44.91 32.09 -28.62
CA TYR A 711 45.91 31.04 -28.85
C TYR A 711 47.18 31.57 -29.53
N ASN A 712 47.51 32.84 -29.31
CA ASN A 712 48.77 33.42 -29.81
C ASN A 712 50.01 32.66 -29.27
N ASP A 713 51.00 32.40 -30.13
CA ASP A 713 52.17 31.53 -29.85
C ASP A 713 51.80 30.18 -29.18
N SER A 714 50.58 29.69 -29.41
CA SER A 714 50.01 28.54 -28.72
C SER A 714 49.38 27.55 -29.70
N ARG A 715 49.08 26.37 -29.18
CA ARG A 715 48.11 25.44 -29.77
C ARG A 715 46.90 25.32 -28.86
N ALA A 716 45.75 25.05 -29.47
CA ALA A 716 44.52 24.73 -28.77
C ALA A 716 44.06 23.33 -29.16
N ILE A 717 43.82 22.50 -28.15
CA ILE A 717 43.50 21.08 -28.29
C ILE A 717 42.13 20.83 -27.70
N ARG A 718 41.28 20.09 -28.42
CA ARG A 718 39.99 19.64 -27.92
C ARG A 718 40.22 18.52 -26.90
N LYS A 719 39.58 18.60 -25.74
CA LYS A 719 39.58 17.51 -24.75
C LYS A 719 38.93 16.27 -25.36
N ILE A 720 39.54 15.09 -25.22
CA ILE A 720 39.03 13.86 -25.84
C ILE A 720 37.66 13.41 -25.26
N THR A 721 37.28 13.90 -24.08
CA THR A 721 35.93 13.72 -23.49
C THR A 721 34.84 14.40 -24.31
N VAL A 722 35.21 15.26 -25.26
CA VAL A 722 34.26 15.96 -26.13
C VAL A 722 34.17 15.20 -27.45
N SER A 723 33.23 14.26 -27.51
CA SER A 723 32.97 13.40 -28.67
C SER A 723 31.92 13.97 -29.63
N GLN A 724 31.29 15.10 -29.27
CA GLN A 724 30.28 15.78 -30.08
C GLN A 724 30.76 17.16 -30.55
N ALA A 725 30.29 17.54 -31.73
CA ALA A 725 30.52 18.83 -32.33
C ALA A 725 29.73 19.92 -31.57
N SER A 726 30.32 21.09 -31.38
CA SER A 726 29.68 22.22 -30.69
C SER A 726 29.53 23.40 -31.64
N ASP A 727 28.29 23.81 -31.90
CA ASP A 727 28.00 24.95 -32.79
C ASP A 727 28.31 26.32 -32.18
N THR A 728 28.72 26.33 -30.91
CA THR A 728 29.10 27.51 -30.12
C THR A 728 30.36 27.24 -29.29
N TRP A 729 31.15 28.29 -29.02
CA TRP A 729 32.38 28.18 -28.24
C TRP A 729 32.10 27.86 -26.77
N ILE A 730 32.74 26.80 -26.28
CA ILE A 730 32.69 26.38 -24.87
C ILE A 730 34.12 26.23 -24.34
N ALA A 731 34.54 27.15 -23.47
CA ALA A 731 35.91 27.17 -22.97
C ALA A 731 36.35 25.90 -22.22
N SER A 732 35.41 25.18 -21.59
CA SER A 732 35.72 23.94 -20.86
C SER A 732 36.06 22.77 -21.77
N GLU A 733 35.81 22.86 -23.07
CA GLU A 733 36.10 21.80 -24.06
C GLU A 733 37.54 21.82 -24.56
N TRP A 734 38.29 22.90 -24.26
CA TRP A 734 39.59 23.17 -24.88
C TRP A 734 40.70 23.32 -23.85
N ILE A 735 41.91 22.95 -24.26
CA ILE A 735 43.17 23.20 -23.56
C ILE A 735 44.02 24.08 -24.47
N ILE A 736 44.46 25.23 -23.99
CA ILE A 736 45.33 26.14 -24.75
C ILE A 736 46.67 26.20 -24.05
N GLU A 737 47.74 25.89 -24.78
CA GLU A 737 49.10 25.86 -24.25
C GLU A 737 50.10 26.51 -25.20
N GLY A 738 51.06 27.23 -24.62
CA GLY A 738 52.12 27.89 -25.38
C GLY A 738 53.10 26.88 -25.95
N ILE A 739 53.43 27.04 -27.24
CA ILE A 739 54.38 26.18 -27.94
C ILE A 739 55.55 27.00 -28.48
N THR A 740 56.72 26.38 -28.55
CA THR A 740 57.96 27.00 -29.06
C THR A 740 58.46 26.37 -30.35
N SER A 741 57.95 25.20 -30.73
CA SER A 741 58.27 24.54 -32.00
C SER A 741 57.20 23.52 -32.42
N TYR A 742 57.11 23.23 -33.73
CA TYR A 742 56.22 22.21 -34.30
C TYR A 742 56.41 20.79 -33.73
N ASN A 743 57.59 20.44 -33.19
CA ASN A 743 57.80 19.12 -32.59
C ASN A 743 56.99 18.91 -31.28
N GLU A 744 56.31 19.95 -30.81
CA GLU A 744 55.40 19.92 -29.66
C GLU A 744 53.93 19.69 -30.10
N THR A 745 53.66 19.42 -31.39
CA THR A 745 52.31 19.17 -31.93
C THR A 745 52.11 17.69 -32.32
N THR A 746 50.87 17.22 -32.42
CA THR A 746 50.51 15.81 -32.70
C THR A 746 49.71 15.61 -33.98
N ASP A 747 50.23 16.14 -35.09
CA ASP A 747 49.55 16.15 -36.39
C ASP A 747 49.12 14.74 -36.84
N GLY A 748 47.81 14.53 -36.99
CA GLY A 748 47.23 13.34 -37.61
C GLY A 748 47.35 12.04 -36.80
N THR A 749 47.76 12.10 -35.53
CA THR A 749 48.07 10.89 -34.72
C THR A 749 47.50 10.87 -33.29
N GLY A 750 47.05 12.01 -32.75
CA GLY A 750 46.54 12.12 -31.37
C GLY A 750 47.63 12.04 -30.27
N GLU A 751 47.30 12.49 -29.06
CA GLU A 751 48.21 12.58 -27.90
C GLU A 751 48.33 11.25 -27.11
N ASN A 752 49.54 10.72 -26.90
CA ASN A 752 49.82 9.57 -26.01
C ASN A 752 50.83 9.98 -24.90
N ILE A 753 50.39 10.04 -23.62
CA ILE A 753 51.22 10.53 -22.48
C ILE A 753 51.27 9.49 -21.35
N ASN A 754 52.45 9.23 -20.77
CA ASN A 754 52.62 8.38 -19.57
C ASN A 754 52.81 9.20 -18.30
N PHE A 755 52.16 8.80 -17.20
CA PHE A 755 52.24 9.45 -15.90
C PHE A 755 53.01 8.61 -14.87
N ILE A 756 53.93 9.25 -14.14
CA ILE A 756 54.66 8.63 -13.04
C ILE A 756 54.49 9.48 -11.80
N TYR A 757 54.06 8.85 -10.70
CA TYR A 757 54.05 9.44 -9.37
C TYR A 757 55.23 8.92 -8.53
N ASP A 758 56.17 9.83 -8.22
CA ASP A 758 57.27 9.60 -7.28
C ASP A 758 57.38 10.82 -6.35
N ASN A 759 56.56 10.84 -5.30
CA ASN A 759 56.35 12.02 -4.43
C ASN A 759 55.90 13.29 -5.19
N GLY A 760 55.30 13.11 -6.37
CA GLY A 760 54.83 14.15 -7.27
C GLY A 760 54.54 13.58 -8.66
N TRP A 761 53.47 14.05 -9.29
CA TRP A 761 53.10 13.64 -10.65
C TRP A 761 54.02 14.26 -11.70
N THR A 762 54.47 13.45 -12.65
CA THR A 762 55.21 13.87 -13.83
C THR A 762 54.55 13.30 -15.09
N PRO A 763 54.45 14.06 -16.20
CA PRO A 763 54.97 15.42 -16.41
C PRO A 763 54.20 16.52 -15.63
N TYR A 764 52.96 16.27 -15.25
CA TYR A 764 52.10 17.12 -14.43
C TYR A 764 51.00 16.27 -13.76
N ASP A 765 50.15 16.87 -12.94
CA ASP A 765 49.02 16.21 -12.28
C ASP A 765 47.97 15.71 -13.30
N PRO A 766 47.68 14.40 -13.37
CA PRO A 766 46.74 13.85 -14.33
C PRO A 766 45.26 14.08 -13.98
N SER A 767 44.94 14.64 -12.80
CA SER A 767 43.57 14.84 -12.34
C SER A 767 42.72 15.62 -13.37
N GLY A 768 41.66 14.99 -13.89
CA GLY A 768 40.76 15.60 -14.88
C GLY A 768 41.37 15.71 -16.29
N SER A 769 42.58 15.18 -16.48
CA SER A 769 43.19 15.08 -17.80
C SER A 769 42.53 13.95 -18.56
N SER A 770 42.10 14.24 -19.78
CA SER A 770 41.36 13.28 -20.58
C SER A 770 42.17 12.62 -21.68
N TYR A 771 43.44 13.00 -21.92
CA TYR A 771 44.31 12.32 -22.92
C TYR A 771 44.11 10.80 -22.88
N GLN A 772 44.32 10.07 -24.00
CA GLN A 772 44.63 8.64 -23.86
C GLN A 772 45.98 8.53 -23.13
N ALA A 773 45.94 8.71 -21.81
CA ALA A 773 47.05 8.51 -20.93
C ALA A 773 47.36 7.03 -21.02
N THR A 774 48.50 6.71 -21.64
CA THR A 774 48.87 5.33 -21.91
C THR A 774 48.97 4.59 -20.57
N ASP A 775 49.90 4.95 -19.69
CA ASP A 775 50.03 4.26 -18.38
C ASP A 775 50.23 5.24 -17.22
N ALA A 776 49.67 4.92 -16.05
CA ALA A 776 49.99 5.52 -14.76
C ALA A 776 50.79 4.55 -13.88
N THR A 777 51.93 4.99 -13.35
CA THR A 777 52.74 4.21 -12.40
C THR A 777 52.97 5.00 -11.11
N ILE A 778 52.53 4.45 -9.97
CA ILE A 778 52.69 5.04 -8.65
C ILE A 778 53.81 4.28 -7.92
N GLN A 779 54.96 4.92 -7.72
CA GLN A 779 56.18 4.28 -7.22
C GLN A 779 56.43 4.54 -5.72
N ASN A 780 56.29 5.80 -5.28
CA ASN A 780 56.51 6.19 -3.88
C ASN A 780 55.56 7.30 -3.45
N GLY A 781 54.98 7.17 -2.25
CA GLY A 781 54.08 8.15 -1.66
C GLY A 781 52.60 7.85 -1.94
N SER A 782 51.74 8.87 -1.80
CA SER A 782 50.29 8.78 -2.05
C SER A 782 49.91 9.71 -3.18
N GLY A 783 49.66 9.14 -4.37
CA GLY A 783 49.27 9.85 -5.57
C GLY A 783 47.78 10.17 -5.52
N LEU A 784 47.43 11.44 -5.31
CA LEU A 784 46.05 11.89 -5.32
C LEU A 784 45.57 12.09 -6.76
N ILE A 785 44.40 11.53 -7.08
CA ILE A 785 43.57 11.88 -8.22
C ILE A 785 42.35 12.63 -7.67
N SER A 786 42.18 13.89 -8.05
CA SER A 786 41.14 14.78 -7.51
C SER A 786 39.97 15.08 -8.45
N ASP A 787 40.00 14.52 -9.65
CA ASP A 787 38.94 14.62 -10.65
C ASP A 787 38.96 13.36 -11.53
N MET A 788 37.83 13.03 -12.16
CA MET A 788 37.69 11.82 -12.98
C MET A 788 38.78 11.77 -14.06
N THR A 789 39.54 10.68 -14.09
CA THR A 789 40.73 10.54 -14.95
C THR A 789 40.76 9.19 -15.65
N LEU A 790 41.13 9.18 -16.95
CA LEU A 790 41.20 7.99 -17.79
C LEU A 790 42.64 7.48 -17.94
N PHE A 791 42.88 6.18 -17.77
CA PHE A 791 44.17 5.50 -17.99
C PHE A 791 44.00 4.24 -18.85
N LYS A 792 45.03 3.81 -19.61
CA LYS A 792 45.05 2.42 -20.13
C LYS A 792 45.47 1.46 -19.04
N ASN A 793 46.68 1.59 -18.51
CA ASN A 793 47.14 0.78 -17.38
C ASN A 793 47.39 1.62 -16.13
N VAL A 794 47.06 1.07 -14.97
CA VAL A 794 47.43 1.63 -13.66
C VAL A 794 48.28 0.60 -12.92
N THR A 795 49.46 1.01 -12.48
CA THR A 795 50.38 0.18 -11.70
C THR A 795 50.71 0.87 -10.37
N ILE A 796 50.51 0.18 -9.26
CA ILE A 796 50.82 0.67 -7.90
C ILE A 796 51.89 -0.24 -7.31
N ASP A 797 53.08 0.31 -7.07
CA ASP A 797 54.19 -0.42 -6.50
C ASP A 797 54.01 -0.69 -5.00
N SER A 798 54.73 -1.68 -4.48
CA SER A 798 54.68 -2.04 -3.07
C SER A 798 55.09 -0.89 -2.14
N GLY A 799 54.19 -0.51 -1.23
CA GLY A 799 54.38 0.58 -0.29
C GLY A 799 53.95 1.96 -0.81
N ALA A 800 53.45 2.04 -2.04
CA ALA A 800 52.79 3.21 -2.60
C ALA A 800 51.26 3.14 -2.43
N ASP A 801 50.61 4.30 -2.55
CA ASP A 801 49.15 4.46 -2.41
C ASP A 801 48.57 5.30 -3.57
N LEU A 802 47.44 4.85 -4.11
CA LEU A 802 46.62 5.64 -5.03
C LEU A 802 45.39 6.14 -4.25
N ALA A 803 45.33 7.45 -4.02
CA ALA A 803 44.22 8.09 -3.32
C ALA A 803 43.24 8.68 -4.33
N LEU A 804 41.97 8.30 -4.22
CA LEU A 804 40.90 8.77 -5.11
C LEU A 804 39.99 9.75 -4.38
N SER A 805 39.71 10.87 -5.01
CA SER A 805 38.73 11.85 -4.53
C SER A 805 37.99 12.46 -5.71
N ASN A 806 36.69 12.70 -5.54
CA ASN A 806 35.85 13.43 -6.49
C ASN A 806 35.92 12.89 -7.93
N GLY A 807 35.14 11.85 -8.25
CA GLY A 807 34.95 11.36 -9.63
C GLY A 807 35.67 10.06 -10.00
N GLY A 808 36.70 9.64 -9.26
CA GLY A 808 37.29 8.30 -9.42
C GLY A 808 38.23 8.16 -10.64
N ILE A 809 38.40 6.93 -11.14
CA ILE A 809 39.21 6.63 -12.33
C ILE A 809 38.52 5.66 -13.27
N THR A 810 38.82 5.80 -14.57
CA THR A 810 38.44 4.86 -15.62
C THR A 810 39.69 4.19 -16.18
N ILE A 811 39.67 2.87 -16.30
CA ILE A 811 40.78 2.06 -16.78
C ILE A 811 40.32 1.28 -18.00
N THR A 812 41.03 1.42 -19.13
CA THR A 812 40.69 0.77 -20.41
C THR A 812 41.51 -0.49 -20.70
N GLU A 813 42.59 -0.74 -19.95
CA GLU A 813 43.37 -1.98 -19.94
C GLU A 813 43.52 -2.54 -18.51
N ASN A 814 44.71 -2.57 -17.89
CA ASN A 814 44.91 -3.35 -16.66
C ASN A 814 45.13 -2.51 -15.40
N LEU A 815 44.72 -3.06 -14.26
CA LEU A 815 45.06 -2.57 -12.92
C LEU A 815 45.97 -3.59 -12.21
N TYR A 816 47.19 -3.16 -11.88
CA TYR A 816 48.16 -3.93 -11.10
C TYR A 816 48.41 -3.25 -9.75
N ASN A 817 47.97 -3.85 -8.65
CA ASN A 817 48.06 -3.25 -7.32
C ASN A 817 48.91 -4.08 -6.34
N ASP A 818 50.21 -3.79 -6.24
CA ASP A 818 51.09 -4.35 -5.20
C ASP A 818 51.18 -3.45 -3.94
N GLY A 819 50.48 -2.31 -3.93
CA GLY A 819 50.41 -1.31 -2.87
C GLY A 819 49.03 -1.23 -2.18
N SER A 820 48.49 -0.01 -2.02
CA SER A 820 47.14 0.27 -1.52
C SER A 820 46.36 1.23 -2.42
N ILE A 821 45.02 1.14 -2.34
CA ILE A 821 44.10 2.13 -2.90
C ILE A 821 43.29 2.69 -1.74
N THR A 822 43.23 4.01 -1.64
CA THR A 822 42.40 4.73 -0.67
C THR A 822 41.24 5.39 -1.40
N ASP A 823 40.07 4.77 -1.29
CA ASP A 823 38.81 5.25 -1.84
C ASP A 823 38.04 6.08 -0.79
N LEU A 824 37.48 7.22 -1.20
CA LEU A 824 36.72 8.14 -0.36
C LEU A 824 35.28 8.30 -0.89
N GLY A 825 34.64 7.18 -1.23
CA GLY A 825 33.29 7.15 -1.81
C GLY A 825 33.27 7.52 -3.30
N THR A 826 34.24 7.01 -4.06
CA THR A 826 34.40 7.22 -5.50
C THR A 826 34.30 5.90 -6.27
N SER A 827 34.36 5.95 -7.61
CA SER A 827 34.26 4.77 -8.46
C SER A 827 35.59 4.39 -9.12
N ILE A 828 35.79 3.10 -9.32
CA ILE A 828 36.73 2.57 -10.32
C ILE A 828 35.91 1.93 -11.43
N ILE A 829 36.10 2.42 -12.65
CA ILE A 829 35.38 1.97 -13.85
C ILE A 829 36.35 1.21 -14.75
N MET A 830 35.99 0.00 -15.15
CA MET A 830 36.73 -0.81 -16.12
C MET A 830 35.99 -0.78 -17.46
N SER A 831 36.44 0.06 -18.42
CA SER A 831 35.67 0.40 -19.64
C SER A 831 36.36 0.03 -20.97
N GLY A 832 37.09 -1.09 -20.99
CA GLY A 832 37.92 -1.50 -22.13
C GLY A 832 37.20 -2.26 -23.25
N THR A 833 37.81 -2.34 -24.43
CA THR A 833 37.37 -3.20 -25.56
C THR A 833 38.22 -4.47 -25.71
N VAL A 834 39.13 -4.70 -24.75
CA VAL A 834 40.01 -5.88 -24.68
C VAL A 834 39.90 -6.52 -23.29
N PRO A 835 40.21 -7.81 -23.13
CA PRO A 835 40.15 -8.45 -21.82
C PRO A 835 41.06 -7.76 -20.81
N GLN A 836 40.50 -7.35 -19.67
CA GLN A 836 41.21 -6.62 -18.61
C GLN A 836 41.55 -7.54 -17.45
N GLN A 837 42.64 -7.20 -16.76
CA GLN A 837 43.06 -7.87 -15.53
C GLN A 837 43.13 -6.86 -14.39
N VAL A 838 42.52 -7.24 -13.26
CA VAL A 838 42.73 -6.58 -11.97
C VAL A 838 43.44 -7.57 -11.05
N ASN A 839 44.73 -7.36 -10.81
CA ASN A 839 45.59 -8.28 -10.09
C ASN A 839 46.41 -7.55 -9.02
N GLY A 840 46.78 -8.25 -7.94
CA GLY A 840 47.60 -7.70 -6.87
C GLY A 840 47.12 -8.10 -5.48
N ASN A 841 47.46 -7.28 -4.49
CA ASN A 841 46.93 -7.36 -3.12
C ASN A 841 45.41 -7.19 -3.11
N ASP A 842 44.75 -7.74 -2.10
CA ASP A 842 43.33 -7.48 -1.84
C ASP A 842 43.15 -6.02 -1.37
N PHE A 843 42.15 -5.34 -1.90
CA PHE A 843 41.73 -4.01 -1.46
C PHE A 843 40.20 -3.89 -1.45
N ASN A 844 39.70 -2.93 -0.68
CA ASN A 844 38.28 -2.63 -0.60
C ASN A 844 37.99 -1.43 -1.50
N ILE A 845 36.91 -1.52 -2.27
CA ILE A 845 36.39 -0.43 -3.11
C ILE A 845 34.93 -0.24 -2.75
N ASP A 846 34.51 1.02 -2.61
CA ASP A 846 33.10 1.33 -2.35
C ASP A 846 32.28 1.06 -3.61
N VAL A 847 32.62 1.70 -4.75
CA VAL A 847 31.92 1.53 -6.03
C VAL A 847 32.84 0.97 -7.12
N PHE A 848 32.51 -0.22 -7.64
CA PHE A 848 33.22 -0.82 -8.76
C PHE A 848 32.27 -1.06 -9.94
N ILE A 849 32.61 -0.53 -11.11
CA ILE A 849 31.77 -0.57 -12.32
C ILE A 849 32.55 -1.28 -13.44
N ILE A 850 31.87 -2.19 -14.14
CA ILE A 850 32.40 -2.93 -15.29
C ILE A 850 31.59 -2.55 -16.54
N GLU A 851 32.22 -1.84 -17.46
CA GLU A 851 31.68 -1.35 -18.75
C GLU A 851 32.56 -1.87 -19.90
N ASN A 852 32.90 -3.15 -19.87
CA ASN A 852 33.84 -3.75 -20.83
C ASN A 852 33.17 -4.84 -21.65
N GLU A 853 32.98 -4.59 -22.94
CA GLU A 853 32.34 -5.49 -23.92
C GLU A 853 33.02 -6.89 -24.10
N THR A 854 34.09 -7.19 -23.37
CA THR A 854 34.85 -8.44 -23.43
C THR A 854 34.87 -9.23 -22.12
N THR A 855 35.92 -9.14 -21.31
CA THR A 855 36.01 -9.89 -20.03
C THR A 855 36.95 -9.17 -19.07
N VAL A 856 36.43 -8.84 -17.88
CA VAL A 856 37.26 -8.38 -16.76
C VAL A 856 37.55 -9.55 -15.82
N ASN A 857 38.82 -9.73 -15.44
CA ASN A 857 39.22 -10.72 -14.44
C ASN A 857 39.54 -10.03 -13.11
N LEU A 858 38.80 -10.41 -12.06
CA LEU A 858 38.86 -9.75 -10.75
C LEU A 858 39.45 -10.61 -9.62
N ASN A 859 39.98 -9.92 -8.61
CA ASN A 859 40.40 -10.48 -7.31
C ASN A 859 40.22 -9.46 -6.16
N LEU A 860 38.99 -9.23 -5.67
CA LEU A 860 38.69 -8.10 -4.74
C LEU A 860 37.50 -8.36 -3.80
N ASP A 861 37.42 -7.55 -2.72
CA ASP A 861 36.29 -7.44 -1.80
C ASP A 861 35.50 -6.13 -2.08
N ILE A 862 34.17 -6.19 -2.12
CA ILE A 862 33.28 -5.04 -2.40
C ILE A 862 32.52 -4.60 -1.14
N THR A 863 32.47 -3.29 -0.86
CA THR A 863 31.85 -2.73 0.34
C THR A 863 30.51 -2.01 0.13
N GLU A 864 30.24 -1.45 -1.06
CA GLU A 864 28.98 -0.74 -1.35
C GLU A 864 28.29 -1.23 -2.63
N LEU A 865 28.80 -0.92 -3.82
CA LEU A 865 28.16 -1.22 -5.11
C LEU A 865 29.09 -2.00 -6.04
N LEU A 866 28.59 -3.10 -6.59
CA LEU A 866 29.16 -3.78 -7.75
C LEU A 866 28.19 -3.64 -8.93
N SER A 867 28.53 -2.83 -9.93
CA SER A 867 27.78 -2.75 -11.20
C SER A 867 28.50 -3.55 -12.28
N ILE A 868 27.74 -4.34 -13.03
CA ILE A 868 28.27 -5.28 -14.02
C ILE A 868 27.46 -5.11 -15.31
N GLU A 869 27.91 -4.20 -16.17
CA GLU A 869 27.24 -3.92 -17.44
C GLU A 869 27.60 -4.95 -18.53
N ASP A 870 28.72 -5.66 -18.37
CA ASP A 870 29.23 -6.67 -19.31
C ASP A 870 29.83 -7.91 -18.62
N ASP A 871 30.34 -8.88 -19.40
CA ASP A 871 30.84 -10.17 -18.92
C ASP A 871 31.97 -10.05 -17.86
N LEU A 872 31.75 -10.69 -16.71
CA LEU A 872 32.69 -10.79 -15.59
C LEU A 872 33.14 -12.24 -15.38
N THR A 873 34.46 -12.46 -15.32
CA THR A 873 35.03 -13.75 -14.88
C THR A 873 35.85 -13.59 -13.59
N VAL A 874 35.50 -14.36 -12.57
CA VAL A 874 36.32 -14.49 -11.36
C VAL A 874 37.28 -15.66 -11.54
N ASN A 875 38.58 -15.41 -11.38
CA ASN A 875 39.61 -16.42 -11.54
C ASN A 875 39.39 -17.60 -10.59
N SER A 876 39.61 -18.84 -11.07
CA SER A 876 39.32 -20.09 -10.34
C SER A 876 39.97 -20.28 -8.95
N ASN A 877 40.93 -19.43 -8.58
CA ASN A 877 41.60 -19.46 -7.28
C ASN A 877 41.15 -18.33 -6.33
N ASN A 878 40.27 -17.44 -6.79
CA ASN A 878 39.86 -16.22 -6.09
C ASN A 878 38.35 -16.22 -5.85
N ILE A 879 37.92 -15.49 -4.82
CA ILE A 879 36.51 -15.37 -4.41
C ILE A 879 36.21 -13.88 -4.26
N ILE A 880 35.17 -13.38 -4.92
CA ILE A 880 34.68 -12.03 -4.65
C ILE A 880 33.80 -12.05 -3.40
N THR A 881 34.09 -11.22 -2.40
CA THR A 881 33.21 -11.08 -1.23
C THR A 881 32.37 -9.81 -1.31
N LEU A 882 31.04 -9.94 -1.32
CA LEU A 882 30.11 -8.85 -1.05
C LEU A 882 30.00 -8.68 0.47
N LYS A 883 30.65 -7.64 0.99
CA LYS A 883 30.76 -7.42 2.44
C LYS A 883 29.46 -6.92 3.05
N SER A 884 29.25 -7.25 4.32
CA SER A 884 28.18 -6.69 5.12
C SER A 884 28.67 -6.51 6.54
N ASP A 885 28.61 -5.28 7.04
CA ASP A 885 29.05 -4.91 8.37
C ASP A 885 28.10 -3.90 9.04
N ILE A 886 28.60 -3.20 10.07
CA ILE A 886 27.80 -2.22 10.81
C ILE A 886 27.56 -0.93 10.01
N ASN A 887 28.41 -0.63 9.02
CA ASN A 887 28.38 0.59 8.22
C ASN A 887 27.51 0.40 6.97
N GLY A 888 27.42 -0.81 6.44
CA GLY A 888 26.66 -1.05 5.21
C GLY A 888 26.57 -2.51 4.80
N THR A 889 25.92 -2.74 3.68
CA THR A 889 25.85 -4.05 3.02
C THR A 889 26.07 -3.80 1.54
N ALA A 890 27.09 -4.46 0.97
CA ALA A 890 27.33 -4.44 -0.44
C ALA A 890 26.13 -5.05 -1.19
N PHE A 891 25.75 -4.41 -2.28
CA PHE A 891 24.74 -4.91 -3.19
C PHE A 891 25.31 -4.92 -4.61
N VAL A 892 24.75 -5.82 -5.42
CA VAL A 892 25.04 -5.88 -6.85
C VAL A 892 23.95 -5.07 -7.53
N ASP A 893 24.34 -4.20 -8.45
CA ASP A 893 23.40 -3.52 -9.33
C ASP A 893 22.78 -4.50 -10.32
N GLU A 894 22.02 -3.99 -11.30
CA GLU A 894 21.67 -4.80 -12.45
C GLU A 894 22.92 -5.40 -13.12
N VAL A 895 22.81 -6.68 -13.44
CA VAL A 895 23.88 -7.44 -14.11
C VAL A 895 23.38 -7.73 -15.53
N THR A 896 23.88 -7.00 -16.51
CA THR A 896 23.51 -7.19 -17.93
C THR A 896 24.43 -8.17 -18.66
N GLY A 897 25.62 -8.43 -18.12
CA GLY A 897 26.59 -9.42 -18.63
C GLY A 897 26.52 -10.82 -18.01
N ILE A 898 27.39 -11.73 -18.46
CA ILE A 898 27.57 -13.06 -17.87
C ILE A 898 28.56 -13.01 -16.71
N VAL A 899 28.11 -13.40 -15.52
CA VAL A 899 28.96 -13.57 -14.34
C VAL A 899 29.38 -15.02 -14.18
N ASN A 900 30.67 -15.30 -14.33
CA ASN A 900 31.26 -16.63 -14.15
C ASN A 900 32.28 -16.62 -13.01
N GLY A 901 32.04 -17.34 -11.92
CA GLY A 901 33.03 -17.58 -10.88
C GLY A 901 32.49 -17.58 -9.46
N LEU A 902 33.38 -17.61 -8.47
CA LEU A 902 33.01 -17.82 -7.05
C LEU A 902 32.74 -16.49 -6.35
N PHE A 903 31.59 -16.42 -5.69
CA PHE A 903 31.19 -15.28 -4.87
C PHE A 903 30.93 -15.74 -3.43
N THR A 904 31.21 -14.86 -2.48
CA THR A 904 30.74 -14.97 -1.10
C THR A 904 29.86 -13.79 -0.77
N THR A 905 28.66 -14.03 -0.26
CA THR A 905 27.80 -12.95 0.25
C THR A 905 27.80 -12.95 1.77
N GLU A 906 28.02 -11.79 2.37
CA GLU A 906 27.93 -11.60 3.80
C GLU A 906 26.60 -10.94 4.18
N ARG A 907 26.05 -11.32 5.33
CA ARG A 907 24.93 -10.60 5.96
C ARG A 907 25.25 -10.30 7.42
N PHE A 908 25.40 -9.02 7.73
CA PHE A 908 25.48 -8.51 9.08
C PHE A 908 24.10 -8.52 9.73
N ILE A 909 24.00 -9.18 10.89
CA ILE A 909 22.78 -9.16 11.69
C ILE A 909 23.13 -8.63 13.09
N PRO A 910 22.51 -7.52 13.54
CA PRO A 910 22.74 -7.01 14.89
C PRO A 910 22.43 -8.06 15.96
N ALA A 911 23.23 -8.10 17.02
CA ALA A 911 23.18 -9.08 18.11
C ALA A 911 21.91 -8.96 18.99
N LYS A 912 20.75 -9.34 18.45
CA LYS A 912 19.46 -9.34 19.15
C LYS A 912 18.83 -10.72 19.12
N ARG A 913 18.71 -11.35 20.29
CA ARG A 913 18.07 -12.66 20.49
C ARG A 913 16.61 -12.63 20.04
N ALA A 914 16.33 -13.15 18.86
CA ALA A 914 14.98 -13.22 18.30
C ALA A 914 14.94 -14.16 17.09
N PHE A 915 13.76 -14.66 16.78
CA PHE A 915 13.52 -15.26 15.48
C PHE A 915 13.57 -14.17 14.38
N ARG A 916 14.18 -14.53 13.26
CA ARG A 916 14.26 -13.74 12.04
C ARG A 916 13.77 -14.58 10.88
N PHE A 917 13.00 -13.96 10.00
CA PHE A 917 12.75 -14.52 8.68
C PHE A 917 13.93 -14.13 7.79
N ILE A 918 14.61 -15.14 7.27
CA ILE A 918 15.76 -14.99 6.39
C ILE A 918 15.58 -15.93 5.21
N SER A 919 15.99 -15.50 4.04
CA SER A 919 16.13 -16.35 2.86
C SER A 919 17.55 -16.20 2.34
N SER A 920 17.98 -17.20 1.59
CA SER A 920 19.21 -17.08 0.80
C SER A 920 18.91 -16.24 -0.44
N SER A 921 19.79 -15.30 -0.78
CA SER A 921 19.73 -14.58 -2.06
C SER A 921 20.24 -15.42 -3.23
N VAL A 922 20.95 -16.52 -2.93
CA VAL A 922 21.53 -17.42 -3.93
C VAL A 922 21.39 -18.90 -3.55
N ASN A 923 21.57 -19.79 -4.51
CA ASN A 923 21.66 -21.23 -4.23
C ASN A 923 23.03 -21.55 -3.66
N SER A 924 23.10 -22.20 -2.49
CA SER A 924 24.38 -22.63 -1.93
C SER A 924 24.80 -23.97 -2.52
N THR A 925 26.11 -24.12 -2.70
CA THR A 925 26.72 -25.37 -3.14
C THR A 925 27.18 -26.22 -1.99
N GLY A 926 27.58 -25.57 -0.90
CA GLY A 926 27.78 -26.19 0.39
C GLY A 926 26.48 -26.33 1.19
N SER A 927 26.56 -27.12 2.27
CA SER A 927 25.45 -27.35 3.19
C SER A 927 25.20 -26.14 4.13
N ILE A 928 24.08 -26.15 4.85
CA ILE A 928 23.80 -25.17 5.91
C ILE A 928 24.91 -25.19 6.97
N TYR A 929 25.50 -26.36 7.24
CA TYR A 929 26.61 -26.51 8.17
C TYR A 929 27.88 -25.78 7.68
N GLU A 930 28.19 -25.90 6.40
CA GLU A 930 29.36 -25.26 5.80
C GLU A 930 29.20 -23.74 5.71
N ASN A 931 28.01 -23.27 5.35
CA ASN A 931 27.70 -21.84 5.16
C ASN A 931 27.26 -21.19 6.47
N TRP A 932 25.97 -21.24 6.80
CA TRP A 932 25.44 -20.49 7.96
C TRP A 932 26.03 -20.91 9.31
N GLN A 933 26.57 -22.13 9.47
CA GLN A 933 27.27 -22.55 10.70
C GLN A 933 28.81 -22.46 10.59
N GLU A 934 29.36 -22.07 9.43
CA GLU A 934 30.79 -21.90 9.18
C GLU A 934 31.64 -23.11 9.60
N ASN A 935 31.25 -24.30 9.14
CA ASN A 935 31.88 -25.57 9.51
C ASN A 935 31.98 -25.78 11.04
N GLY A 936 31.02 -25.23 11.77
CA GLY A 936 30.97 -25.30 13.23
C GLY A 936 31.98 -24.39 13.96
N SER A 937 32.61 -23.44 13.27
CA SER A 937 33.63 -22.53 13.83
C SER A 937 33.17 -21.86 15.13
N THR A 938 34.10 -21.68 16.08
CA THR A 938 33.82 -20.97 17.36
C THR A 938 34.47 -19.60 17.42
N LEU A 939 35.08 -19.13 16.33
CA LEU A 939 35.65 -17.79 16.25
C LEU A 939 34.52 -16.76 16.30
N GLY A 940 34.67 -15.73 17.14
CA GLY A 940 33.70 -14.63 17.21
C GLY A 940 33.53 -13.96 15.85
N SER A 941 32.36 -13.37 15.59
CA SER A 941 31.96 -12.65 14.37
C SER A 941 31.61 -13.45 13.11
N PHE A 942 31.74 -14.79 13.07
CA PHE A 942 31.36 -15.61 11.90
C PHE A 942 30.48 -16.81 12.29
N GLY A 943 29.41 -17.03 11.51
CA GLY A 943 28.51 -18.19 11.63
C GLY A 943 27.50 -18.09 12.78
N THR A 944 26.33 -18.69 12.59
CA THR A 944 25.23 -18.74 13.56
C THR A 944 25.14 -20.10 14.26
N HIS A 945 24.52 -20.11 15.44
CA HIS A 945 24.34 -21.32 16.23
C HIS A 945 22.99 -22.00 15.91
N ILE A 946 22.98 -22.95 15.00
CA ILE A 946 21.82 -23.72 14.53
C ILE A 946 21.70 -25.02 15.30
N THR A 947 20.68 -25.11 16.12
CA THR A 947 20.44 -26.17 17.09
C THR A 947 19.33 -27.10 16.62
N GLY A 948 19.29 -28.29 17.21
CA GLY A 948 18.38 -29.38 16.84
C GLY A 948 18.83 -30.75 17.36
N SER A 949 19.97 -30.82 18.05
CA SER A 949 20.53 -32.06 18.57
C SER A 949 21.14 -31.88 19.97
N ILE A 950 21.04 -32.93 20.79
CA ILE A 950 21.77 -33.04 22.07
C ILE A 950 23.17 -33.66 21.92
N THR A 951 23.47 -34.26 20.75
CA THR A 951 24.75 -34.93 20.47
C THR A 951 25.54 -34.30 19.33
N GLY A 952 24.95 -33.31 18.66
CA GLY A 952 25.50 -32.72 17.44
C GLY A 952 25.32 -33.59 16.19
N ALA A 953 24.38 -34.54 16.23
CA ALA A 953 24.08 -35.38 15.08
C ALA A 953 23.55 -34.52 13.92
N ASN A 954 23.90 -34.90 12.69
CA ASN A 954 23.41 -34.29 11.45
C ASN A 954 23.73 -32.78 11.32
N GLY A 955 24.94 -32.38 11.70
CA GLY A 955 25.44 -31.02 11.58
C GLY A 955 24.92 -30.00 12.59
N PHE A 956 23.92 -30.34 13.41
CA PHE A 956 23.37 -29.40 14.39
C PHE A 956 24.35 -29.07 15.52
N ASP A 957 24.25 -27.85 16.03
CA ASP A 957 24.96 -27.42 17.21
C ASP A 957 24.34 -27.96 18.49
N ILE A 958 25.21 -28.34 19.42
CA ILE A 958 24.84 -29.04 20.65
C ILE A 958 24.13 -28.09 21.61
N THR A 959 22.98 -28.51 22.11
CA THR A 959 22.32 -27.88 23.28
C THR A 959 21.83 -28.92 24.26
N ALA A 960 21.60 -28.52 25.51
CA ALA A 960 21.07 -29.42 26.53
C ALA A 960 19.64 -29.91 26.24
N THR A 961 18.84 -29.15 25.48
CA THR A 961 17.44 -29.48 25.17
C THR A 961 17.26 -30.15 23.82
N GLY A 962 18.21 -29.96 22.89
CA GLY A 962 18.07 -30.40 21.50
C GLY A 962 16.97 -29.67 20.73
N SER A 963 16.43 -28.57 21.26
CA SER A 963 15.36 -27.83 20.62
C SER A 963 15.86 -27.20 19.31
N PRO A 964 15.08 -27.26 18.22
CA PRO A 964 15.49 -26.71 16.94
C PRO A 964 15.44 -25.18 16.94
N SER A 965 16.46 -24.54 16.35
CA SER A 965 16.49 -23.07 16.17
C SER A 965 16.33 -22.62 14.72
N LEU A 966 16.21 -23.54 13.77
CA LEU A 966 15.96 -23.27 12.36
C LEU A 966 14.72 -24.03 11.88
N PHE A 967 13.86 -23.34 11.13
CA PHE A 967 12.67 -23.92 10.51
C PHE A 967 12.59 -23.46 9.05
N GLY A 968 12.37 -24.38 8.11
CA GLY A 968 11.96 -24.06 6.75
C GLY A 968 10.43 -24.02 6.64
N TYR A 969 9.90 -23.27 5.69
CA TYR A 969 8.47 -23.23 5.43
C TYR A 969 8.08 -24.27 4.36
N ASP A 970 7.17 -25.16 4.70
CA ASP A 970 6.53 -26.07 3.75
C ASP A 970 5.31 -25.37 3.15
N ASN A 971 5.46 -24.87 1.92
CA ASN A 971 4.40 -24.19 1.18
C ASN A 971 3.17 -25.07 0.92
N ILE A 972 3.34 -26.40 0.80
CA ILE A 972 2.23 -27.31 0.49
C ILE A 972 1.32 -27.45 1.71
N ASN A 973 1.92 -27.60 2.88
CA ASN A 973 1.19 -27.81 4.13
C ASN A 973 1.00 -26.53 4.95
N GLN A 974 1.45 -25.38 4.44
CA GLN A 974 1.46 -24.08 5.11
C GLN A 974 2.00 -24.16 6.55
N SER A 975 3.13 -24.85 6.74
CA SER A 975 3.66 -25.16 8.08
C SER A 975 5.17 -25.00 8.18
N TRP A 976 5.65 -24.70 9.39
CA TRP A 976 7.08 -24.62 9.68
C TRP A 976 7.61 -26.01 10.02
N THR A 977 8.58 -26.48 9.23
CA THR A 977 9.22 -27.78 9.41
C THR A 977 10.69 -27.60 9.78
N THR A 978 11.21 -28.51 10.60
CA THR A 978 12.62 -28.48 10.99
C THR A 978 13.45 -29.24 9.96
N PRO A 979 14.53 -28.65 9.41
CA PRO A 979 15.51 -29.41 8.65
C PRO A 979 15.94 -30.64 9.45
N GLN A 980 16.15 -31.77 8.78
CA GLN A 980 16.52 -33.02 9.45
C GLN A 980 18.04 -33.19 9.55
N ASN A 981 18.81 -32.51 8.69
CA ASN A 981 20.26 -32.65 8.62
C ASN A 981 20.94 -31.44 7.95
N THR A 982 21.65 -30.62 8.72
CA THR A 982 22.34 -29.44 8.18
C THR A 982 23.65 -29.77 7.46
N ASP A 983 24.20 -30.99 7.59
CA ASP A 983 25.38 -31.44 6.82
C ASP A 983 25.08 -31.68 5.34
N VAL A 984 23.80 -31.84 4.98
CA VAL A 984 23.37 -32.16 3.62
C VAL A 984 22.28 -31.25 3.06
N THR A 985 21.60 -30.49 3.93
CA THR A 985 20.60 -29.52 3.47
C THR A 985 21.32 -28.32 2.89
N THR A 986 21.09 -28.02 1.62
CA THR A 986 21.59 -26.82 0.95
C THR A 986 20.56 -25.68 1.05
N LEU A 987 21.02 -24.44 0.88
CA LEU A 987 20.18 -23.27 0.81
C LEU A 987 19.75 -23.03 -0.63
N VAL A 988 18.46 -22.76 -0.82
CA VAL A 988 17.88 -22.45 -2.13
C VAL A 988 17.45 -20.99 -2.13
N ALA A 989 17.79 -20.27 -3.20
CA ALA A 989 17.42 -18.88 -3.38
C ALA A 989 15.91 -18.69 -3.19
N GLY A 990 15.51 -17.66 -2.43
CA GLY A 990 14.11 -17.36 -2.17
C GLY A 990 13.38 -18.30 -1.20
N SER A 991 14.00 -19.39 -0.74
CA SER A 991 13.38 -20.27 0.26
C SER A 991 13.35 -19.60 1.64
N PRO A 992 12.19 -19.44 2.28
CA PRO A 992 12.08 -18.72 3.55
C PRO A 992 12.39 -19.64 4.74
N TYR A 993 13.27 -19.15 5.60
CA TYR A 993 13.64 -19.79 6.86
C TYR A 993 13.30 -18.88 8.03
N ARG A 994 12.83 -19.48 9.12
CA ARG A 994 12.74 -18.85 10.43
C ARG A 994 13.91 -19.32 11.29
N LEU A 995 14.92 -18.46 11.45
CA LEU A 995 16.13 -18.73 12.23
C LEU A 995 16.12 -17.94 13.54
N PHE A 996 16.41 -18.60 14.67
CA PHE A 996 16.66 -17.91 15.93
C PHE A 996 18.08 -17.35 15.95
N VAL A 997 18.21 -16.05 15.71
CA VAL A 997 19.48 -15.35 15.79
C VAL A 997 19.75 -14.98 17.24
N ARG A 998 20.89 -15.43 17.80
CA ARG A 998 21.23 -15.21 19.21
C ARG A 998 22.55 -14.47 19.47
N GLY A 999 23.25 -14.06 18.40
CA GLY A 999 24.63 -13.57 18.42
C GLY A 999 25.59 -14.63 17.88
N ASP A 1000 26.87 -14.53 18.26
CA ASP A 1000 27.88 -15.55 17.94
C ASP A 1000 27.57 -16.94 18.52
N ARG A 1001 28.42 -17.90 18.16
CA ARG A 1001 28.31 -19.30 18.57
C ARG A 1001 28.73 -19.57 20.01
N THR A 1002 29.18 -18.57 20.78
CA THR A 1002 29.51 -18.74 22.19
C THR A 1002 28.24 -18.83 23.05
N THR A 1003 28.29 -19.61 24.13
CA THR A 1003 27.16 -19.80 25.05
C THR A 1003 26.96 -18.61 25.99
N ASP A 1004 28.00 -17.80 26.17
CA ASP A 1004 28.09 -16.74 27.15
C ASP A 1004 28.38 -15.41 26.44
N TYR A 1005 27.39 -14.51 26.47
CA TYR A 1005 27.36 -13.12 25.99
C TYR A 1005 26.90 -12.86 24.53
N PRO A 1006 26.09 -11.80 24.28
CA PRO A 1006 25.71 -11.40 22.94
C PRO A 1006 26.90 -10.70 22.26
N SER A 1007 27.44 -11.30 21.20
CA SER A 1007 28.33 -10.62 20.26
C SER A 1007 27.73 -10.62 18.85
N ILE A 1008 28.33 -9.84 17.95
CA ILE A 1008 27.88 -9.58 16.58
C ILE A 1008 27.87 -10.86 15.73
N LEU A 1009 26.92 -10.98 14.79
CA LEU A 1009 26.80 -12.10 13.86
C LEU A 1009 27.02 -11.66 12.40
N ARG A 1010 27.92 -12.35 11.67
CA ARG A 1010 27.96 -12.37 10.21
C ARG A 1010 27.60 -13.76 9.69
N LEU A 1011 26.67 -13.82 8.74
CA LEU A 1011 26.39 -15.02 7.96
C LEU A 1011 27.19 -14.92 6.65
N GLN A 1012 27.89 -15.98 6.29
CA GLN A 1012 28.63 -16.11 5.04
C GLN A 1012 27.98 -17.21 4.18
N LEU A 1013 28.06 -17.03 2.87
CA LEU A 1013 27.46 -17.91 1.89
C LEU A 1013 28.32 -17.96 0.63
N THR A 1014 28.88 -19.11 0.29
CA THR A 1014 29.76 -19.29 -0.88
C THR A 1014 29.00 -19.94 -2.05
N LEU A 1015 29.19 -19.37 -3.25
CA LEU A 1015 28.56 -19.76 -4.53
C LEU A 1015 29.55 -20.48 -5.46
N TYR A 1016 29.06 -21.37 -6.35
CA TYR A 1016 29.72 -21.80 -7.59
C TYR A 1016 28.96 -21.28 -8.80
#